data_AF-A0A3A5A9F8-F1
#
_entry.id   AF-A0A3A5A9F8-F1
#
_cell.length_a   1.000
_cell.length_b   1.000
_cell.length_c   1.000
_cell.angle_alpha   90.00
_cell.angle_beta   90.00
_cell.angle_gamma   90.00
#
_symmetry.space_group_name_H-M   'P 1'
#
loop_
_entity.id
_entity.type
_entity.pdbx_description
1 polymer ?
#
loop_
_entity_poly.entity_id
_entity_poly.type
_entity_poly.pdbx_seq_one_letter_code
_entity_poly.pdbx_strand_id
1 'polypeptide(L)'
;MIKTFFGTGTLDTSAAFLAALIIGVFFGVALERAGFGSSRKLTGVFYFEDMAVIKVMFSALITAMLGLAYFQALGFIGPDELYFMPTIYGAQIMGGLIFGVGFVMGGWCPGTAAVGLASGKLDALIFLGGAILGSIGFNELFPVVRPLYTWGSRGVVFIYQTLNLSQGSFALIFTLIAVACFWGVEFLEGQRGKATPKGYGKFLTSVSVGLVVLAMGFTLLPGTPLPSGGRASGEESILAQVEGGRDHFEPEELADRLMRGEPNLLVVDIRPPGEYQSFHILGAVNIPLSKMPKELAPYKNRGVIVLYSNGMTHPAQARDSLYRQGYGNVYLLTDGLKGFMERCLKPVSLRSEPLSPEVAARVRAWRAYFIQAAQVPAAAAMVAPPSDQLPEPLPGLVDPPWLARHLGQPWLKIIDLRSQPEYNSIHIPGSLRLDVESLRGLVNGVPSMLLPPALLAGQFSLLGIHPTDLLVFVSGGKFHDGTLAGMACERLGHRRYAILQGGMGAWLAAKQPLDARLPRVVPSRYPVSSKDDFTVDYQRVLKAMQEKTTIILDVRPADYYHGKKTDEARAGHIPVAINRPYTEDLVKAEQQVRLKPVKELAGAYEKTISSRDTPVIVHCRTGHQASQTFFVLKRLLGYKNVYYYDAGWTEWAARLELPVAPMMNK
;
A
#
# COMPACT_ATOMS: atom_id res chain seq x y z
N MET A 1 -14.24 -24.31 21.32
CA MET A 1 -13.56 -23.02 21.21
C MET A 1 -14.24 -22.23 20.12
N ILE A 2 -14.82 -21.07 20.45
CA ILE A 2 -15.53 -20.23 19.49
C ILE A 2 -14.46 -19.35 18.84
N LYS A 3 -14.23 -19.48 17.53
CA LYS A 3 -13.31 -18.59 16.82
C LYS A 3 -14.00 -17.25 16.60
N THR A 4 -13.49 -16.18 17.22
CA THR A 4 -14.02 -14.83 17.01
C THR A 4 -13.55 -14.28 15.66
N PHE A 5 -14.34 -13.40 15.03
CA PHE A 5 -13.93 -12.72 13.79
C PHE A 5 -12.61 -11.94 13.95
N PHE A 6 -12.36 -11.39 15.15
CA PHE A 6 -11.11 -10.74 15.50
C PHE A 6 -9.96 -11.74 15.59
N GLY A 7 -10.14 -12.86 16.32
CA GLY A 7 -9.13 -13.92 16.47
C GLY A 7 -8.76 -14.61 15.16
N THR A 8 -9.65 -14.61 14.16
CA THR A 8 -9.37 -15.12 12.81
C THR A 8 -8.93 -14.06 11.80
N GLY A 9 -8.89 -12.78 12.18
CA GLY A 9 -8.54 -11.68 11.28
C GLY A 9 -9.50 -11.48 10.11
N THR A 10 -10.79 -11.80 10.28
CA THR A 10 -11.82 -11.80 9.22
C THR A 10 -12.88 -10.71 9.42
N LEU A 11 -12.54 -9.63 10.12
CA LEU A 11 -13.46 -8.52 10.40
C LEU A 11 -13.90 -7.75 9.14
N ASP A 12 -13.15 -7.86 8.05
CA ASP A 12 -13.40 -7.27 6.75
C ASP A 12 -14.27 -8.13 5.83
N THR A 13 -14.68 -9.32 6.28
CA THR A 13 -15.47 -10.25 5.47
C THR A 13 -16.96 -9.89 5.44
N SER A 14 -17.65 -10.27 4.35
CA SER A 14 -19.11 -10.10 4.23
C SER A 14 -19.89 -10.79 5.36
N ALA A 15 -19.36 -11.90 5.89
CA ALA A 15 -19.96 -12.60 7.02
C ALA A 15 -19.88 -11.77 8.31
N ALA A 16 -18.75 -11.11 8.56
CA ALA A 16 -18.60 -10.20 9.70
C ALA A 16 -19.52 -8.98 9.56
N PHE A 17 -19.64 -8.40 8.36
CA PHE A 17 -20.58 -7.31 8.10
C PHE A 17 -22.04 -7.72 8.28
N LEU A 18 -22.42 -8.91 7.82
CA LEU A 18 -23.77 -9.43 8.04
C LEU A 18 -24.06 -9.67 9.53
N ALA A 19 -23.11 -10.24 10.26
CA ALA A 19 -23.22 -10.42 11.71
C ALA A 19 -23.35 -9.08 12.44
N ALA A 20 -22.54 -8.09 12.07
CA ALA A 20 -22.62 -6.73 12.62
C ALA A 20 -23.97 -6.06 12.34
N LEU A 21 -24.53 -6.24 11.14
CA LEU A 21 -25.85 -5.75 10.79
C LEU A 21 -26.94 -6.39 11.66
N ILE A 22 -26.93 -7.72 11.80
CA ILE A 22 -27.91 -8.46 12.61
C ILE A 22 -27.82 -8.01 14.08
N ILE A 23 -26.61 -7.98 14.65
CA ILE A 23 -26.37 -7.53 16.02
C ILE A 23 -26.84 -6.08 16.19
N GLY A 24 -26.53 -5.20 15.25
CA GLY A 24 -26.95 -3.80 15.25
C GLY A 24 -28.47 -3.63 15.25
N VAL A 25 -29.20 -4.44 14.47
CA VAL A 25 -30.67 -4.43 14.45
C VAL A 25 -31.24 -4.83 15.82
N PHE A 26 -30.78 -5.95 16.39
CA PHE A 26 -31.25 -6.39 17.71
C PHE A 26 -30.89 -5.40 18.81
N PHE A 27 -29.70 -4.80 18.73
CA PHE A 27 -29.27 -3.76 19.66
C PHE A 27 -30.15 -2.51 19.56
N GLY A 28 -30.46 -2.05 18.34
CA GLY A 28 -31.37 -0.93 18.11
C GLY A 28 -32.78 -1.19 18.64
N VAL A 29 -33.32 -2.40 18.43
CA VAL A 29 -34.62 -2.81 19.00
C VAL A 29 -34.58 -2.79 20.53
N ALA A 30 -33.51 -3.28 21.14
CA ALA A 30 -33.37 -3.28 22.60
C ALA A 30 -33.31 -1.86 23.17
N LEU A 31 -32.55 -0.96 22.52
CA LEU A 31 -32.47 0.46 22.91
C LEU A 31 -33.82 1.17 22.76
N GLU A 32 -34.54 0.93 21.66
CA GLU A 32 -35.84 1.56 21.45
C GLU A 32 -36.87 1.08 22.49
N ARG A 33 -36.89 -0.22 22.79
CA ARG A 33 -37.75 -0.78 23.85
C ARG A 33 -37.38 -0.27 25.24
N ALA A 34 -36.11 0.04 25.48
CA ALA A 34 -35.63 0.69 26.70
C ALA A 34 -36.02 2.19 26.77
N GLY A 35 -36.60 2.75 25.70
CA GLY A 35 -36.99 4.15 25.61
C GLY A 35 -35.84 5.10 25.30
N PHE A 36 -34.73 4.58 24.78
CA PHE A 36 -33.52 5.36 24.48
C PHE A 36 -33.61 6.11 23.14
N GLY A 37 -34.67 5.93 22.36
CA GLY A 37 -35.03 6.81 21.22
C GLY A 37 -35.67 8.14 21.64
N SER A 38 -35.51 8.57 22.89
CA SER A 38 -36.05 9.82 23.41
C SER A 38 -34.99 10.59 24.20
N SER A 39 -34.57 11.74 23.67
CA SER A 39 -33.65 12.67 24.32
C SER A 39 -34.11 13.05 25.73
N ARG A 40 -35.40 13.32 25.91
CA ARG A 40 -35.99 13.68 27.22
C ARG A 40 -35.81 12.59 28.28
N LYS A 41 -35.95 11.31 27.89
CA LYS A 41 -35.72 10.19 28.82
C LYS A 41 -34.24 10.04 29.15
N LEU A 42 -33.37 10.26 28.17
CA LEU A 42 -31.92 10.19 28.35
C LEU A 42 -31.41 11.31 29.26
N THR A 43 -31.87 12.55 29.07
CA THR A 43 -31.51 13.68 29.94
C THR A 43 -32.16 13.61 31.32
N GLY A 44 -33.29 12.90 31.44
CA GLY A 44 -34.04 12.73 32.68
C GLY A 44 -33.21 12.17 33.84
N VAL A 45 -32.11 11.47 33.54
CA VAL A 45 -31.16 10.97 34.55
C VAL A 45 -30.48 12.11 35.32
N PHE A 46 -30.16 13.23 34.66
CA PHE A 46 -29.50 14.38 35.29
C PHE A 46 -30.44 15.20 36.17
N TYR A 47 -31.74 15.13 35.90
CA TYR A 47 -32.80 15.78 36.68
C TYR A 47 -33.42 14.86 37.74
N PHE A 48 -32.93 13.62 37.83
CA PHE A 48 -33.47 12.56 38.68
C PHE A 48 -34.96 12.24 38.41
N GLU A 49 -35.43 12.43 37.18
CA GLU A 49 -36.82 12.17 36.76
C GLU A 49 -36.99 10.79 36.12
N ASP A 50 -35.99 10.35 35.36
CA ASP A 50 -35.99 9.05 34.72
C ASP A 50 -34.62 8.38 34.83
N MET A 51 -34.58 7.25 35.53
CA MET A 51 -33.35 6.52 35.81
C MET A 51 -33.16 5.30 34.90
N ALA A 52 -33.90 5.23 33.79
CA ALA A 52 -33.74 4.17 32.80
C ALA A 52 -32.30 4.04 32.30
N VAL A 53 -31.57 5.16 32.16
CA VAL A 53 -30.15 5.16 31.75
C VAL A 53 -29.29 4.33 32.69
N ILE A 54 -29.39 4.59 34.01
CA ILE A 54 -28.62 3.86 35.02
C ILE A 54 -29.01 2.39 35.03
N LYS A 55 -30.31 2.08 35.05
CA LYS A 55 -30.84 0.71 35.07
C LYS A 55 -30.31 -0.12 33.89
N VAL A 56 -30.38 0.42 32.68
CA VAL A 56 -29.98 -0.29 31.46
C VAL A 56 -28.45 -0.38 31.32
N MET A 57 -27.71 0.70 31.62
CA MET A 57 -26.25 0.68 31.50
C MET A 57 -25.58 -0.28 32.51
N PHE A 58 -26.01 -0.26 33.78
CA PHE A 58 -25.48 -1.21 34.77
C PHE A 58 -25.89 -2.65 34.45
N SER A 59 -27.12 -2.87 33.97
CA SER A 59 -27.55 -4.21 33.54
C SER A 59 -26.69 -4.73 32.37
N ALA A 60 -26.46 -3.91 31.35
CA ALA A 60 -25.62 -4.27 30.21
C ALA A 60 -24.18 -4.53 30.63
N LEU A 61 -23.62 -3.68 31.50
CA LEU A 61 -22.24 -3.78 31.94
C LEU A 61 -22.00 -5.02 32.80
N ILE A 62 -22.88 -5.33 33.76
CA ILE A 62 -22.78 -6.56 34.55
C ILE A 62 -22.95 -7.79 33.67
N THR A 63 -23.95 -7.78 32.78
CA THR A 63 -24.22 -8.92 31.88
C THR A 63 -23.01 -9.20 30.99
N ALA A 64 -22.41 -8.16 30.40
CA ALA A 64 -21.21 -8.29 29.59
C ALA A 64 -20.00 -8.73 30.43
N MET A 65 -19.79 -8.13 31.60
CA MET A 65 -18.68 -8.45 32.50
C MET A 65 -18.74 -9.91 32.97
N LEU A 66 -19.87 -10.34 33.53
CA LEU A 66 -20.06 -11.71 34.01
C LEU A 66 -20.07 -12.69 32.83
N GLY A 67 -20.79 -12.40 31.75
CA GLY A 67 -20.85 -13.27 30.57
C GLY A 67 -19.47 -13.51 29.96
N LEU A 68 -18.69 -12.44 29.76
CA LEU A 68 -17.32 -12.55 29.25
C LEU A 68 -16.41 -13.31 30.22
N ALA A 69 -16.53 -13.04 31.52
CA ALA A 69 -15.75 -13.72 32.56
C ALA A 69 -16.02 -15.24 32.56
N TYR A 70 -17.28 -15.65 32.43
CA TYR A 70 -17.65 -17.06 32.30
C TYR A 70 -17.18 -17.68 30.98
N PHE A 71 -17.32 -16.97 29.85
CA PHE A 71 -16.82 -17.48 28.57
C PHE A 71 -15.29 -17.66 28.55
N GLN A 72 -14.55 -16.78 29.23
CA GLN A 72 -13.12 -16.92 29.43
C GLN A 72 -12.78 -18.09 30.37
N ALA A 73 -13.45 -18.19 31.53
CA ALA A 73 -13.19 -19.25 32.51
C ALA A 73 -13.51 -20.66 31.96
N LEU A 74 -14.51 -20.77 31.09
CA LEU A 74 -14.89 -22.01 30.41
C LEU A 74 -14.05 -22.31 29.16
N GLY A 75 -13.09 -21.46 28.80
CA GLY A 75 -12.22 -21.64 27.64
C GLY A 75 -12.92 -21.49 26.28
N PHE A 76 -14.06 -20.80 26.24
CA PHE A 76 -14.76 -20.52 24.99
C PHE A 76 -14.10 -19.39 24.19
N ILE A 77 -13.49 -18.41 24.88
CA ILE A 77 -12.81 -17.24 24.32
C ILE A 77 -11.41 -17.13 24.92
N GLY A 78 -10.39 -16.99 24.06
CA GLY A 78 -9.00 -16.76 24.48
C GLY A 78 -8.70 -15.29 24.84
N PRO A 79 -7.70 -15.01 25.68
CA PRO A 79 -7.27 -13.64 25.98
C PRO A 79 -6.82 -12.85 24.74
N ASP A 80 -6.21 -13.52 23.76
CA ASP A 80 -5.71 -12.92 22.52
C ASP A 80 -6.81 -12.65 21.48
N GLU A 81 -8.02 -13.15 21.72
CA GLU A 81 -9.19 -12.96 20.86
C GLU A 81 -9.98 -11.70 21.22
N LEU A 82 -9.51 -10.92 22.20
CA LEU A 82 -10.14 -9.71 22.71
C LEU A 82 -9.20 -8.52 22.57
N TYR A 83 -9.74 -7.45 22.00
CA TYR A 83 -9.03 -6.18 21.93
C TYR A 83 -9.29 -5.35 23.19
N PHE A 84 -8.25 -5.09 23.98
CA PHE A 84 -8.31 -4.22 25.14
C PHE A 84 -7.86 -2.81 24.77
N MET A 85 -8.68 -1.82 25.11
CA MET A 85 -8.30 -0.42 24.89
C MET A 85 -7.26 0.02 25.93
N PRO A 86 -6.19 0.71 25.51
CA PRO A 86 -5.21 1.26 26.44
C PRO A 86 -5.82 2.37 27.30
N THR A 87 -5.33 2.48 28.52
CA THR A 87 -5.66 3.52 29.48
C THR A 87 -4.79 4.74 29.22
N ILE A 88 -5.42 5.81 28.75
CA ILE A 88 -4.79 7.13 28.54
C ILE A 88 -5.58 8.15 29.33
N TYR A 89 -5.07 8.55 30.49
CA TYR A 89 -5.80 9.42 31.41
C TYR A 89 -6.19 10.76 30.78
N GLY A 90 -5.32 11.38 29.99
CA GLY A 90 -5.61 12.65 29.36
C GLY A 90 -6.78 12.62 28.39
N ALA A 91 -6.75 11.67 27.46
CA ALA A 91 -7.83 11.47 26.51
C ALA A 91 -9.14 11.08 27.20
N GLN A 92 -9.08 10.21 28.21
CA GLN A 92 -10.27 9.70 28.88
C GLN A 92 -10.94 10.74 29.79
N ILE A 93 -10.16 11.51 30.56
CA ILE A 93 -10.71 12.54 31.46
C ILE A 93 -11.28 13.70 30.63
N MET A 94 -10.49 14.25 29.71
CA MET A 94 -10.93 15.39 28.90
C MET A 94 -12.03 15.00 27.92
N GLY A 95 -11.88 13.86 27.24
CA GLY A 95 -12.89 13.34 26.33
C GLY A 95 -14.18 12.98 27.06
N GLY A 96 -14.08 12.37 28.24
CA GLY A 96 -15.24 12.07 29.09
C GLY A 96 -15.99 13.32 29.56
N LEU A 97 -15.26 14.37 29.95
CA LEU A 97 -15.87 15.65 30.34
C LEU A 97 -16.60 16.32 29.16
N ILE A 98 -15.94 16.41 28.01
CA ILE A 98 -16.53 16.99 26.79
C ILE A 98 -17.75 16.18 26.37
N PHE A 99 -17.65 14.85 26.38
CA PHE A 99 -18.77 13.97 26.09
C PHE A 99 -19.92 14.16 27.08
N GLY A 100 -19.64 14.28 28.37
CA GLY A 100 -20.64 14.51 29.41
C GLY A 100 -21.39 15.83 29.20
N VAL A 101 -20.67 16.94 28.96
CA VAL A 101 -21.28 18.24 28.65
C VAL A 101 -22.11 18.15 27.36
N GLY A 102 -21.57 17.54 26.32
CA GLY A 102 -22.29 17.30 25.06
C GLY A 102 -23.55 16.46 25.23
N PHE A 103 -23.51 15.44 26.09
CA PHE A 103 -24.65 14.58 26.38
C PHE A 103 -25.74 15.31 27.19
N VAL A 104 -25.36 16.14 28.15
CA VAL A 104 -26.31 16.98 28.91
C VAL A 104 -27.00 18.00 27.99
N MET A 105 -26.24 18.65 27.09
CA MET A 105 -26.78 19.66 26.18
C MET A 105 -27.62 19.05 25.04
N GLY A 106 -27.12 17.98 24.42
CA GLY A 106 -27.72 17.36 23.25
C GLY A 106 -28.76 16.30 23.56
N GLY A 107 -28.70 15.70 24.75
CA GLY A 107 -29.60 14.61 25.16
C GLY A 107 -29.42 13.29 24.41
N TRP A 108 -28.34 13.16 23.63
CA TRP A 108 -28.06 12.01 22.79
C TRP A 108 -26.62 11.55 22.94
N CYS A 109 -26.39 10.24 22.79
CA CYS A 109 -25.09 9.71 22.43
C CYS A 109 -25.16 9.15 21.00
N PRO A 110 -24.02 8.92 20.30
CA PRO A 110 -24.06 8.54 18.88
C PRO A 110 -24.96 7.32 18.58
N GLY A 111 -24.93 6.30 19.45
CA GLY A 111 -25.76 5.10 19.28
C GLY A 111 -27.26 5.35 19.51
N THR A 112 -27.63 6.13 20.53
CA THR A 112 -29.04 6.45 20.79
C THR A 112 -29.59 7.47 19.80
N ALA A 113 -28.75 8.36 19.27
CA ALA A 113 -29.13 9.27 18.20
C ALA A 113 -29.46 8.51 16.90
N ALA A 114 -28.71 7.44 16.58
CA ALA A 114 -29.03 6.59 15.43
C ALA A 114 -30.40 5.92 15.59
N VAL A 115 -30.73 5.43 16.79
CA VAL A 115 -32.06 4.88 17.10
C VAL A 115 -33.13 5.97 17.03
N GLY A 116 -32.89 7.14 17.63
CA GLY A 116 -33.81 8.27 17.59
C GLY A 116 -34.11 8.74 16.16
N LEU A 117 -33.08 8.80 15.30
CA LEU A 117 -33.24 9.10 13.88
C LEU A 117 -34.10 8.05 13.17
N ALA A 118 -33.85 6.76 13.41
CA ALA A 118 -34.65 5.67 12.87
C ALA A 118 -36.12 5.73 13.35
N SER A 119 -36.35 6.22 14.57
CA SER A 119 -37.68 6.50 15.13
C SER A 119 -38.27 7.85 14.68
N GLY A 120 -37.65 8.54 13.72
CA GLY A 120 -38.16 9.78 13.12
C GLY A 120 -37.94 11.06 13.93
N LYS A 121 -37.00 11.06 14.87
CA LYS A 121 -36.70 12.21 15.73
C LYS A 121 -35.74 13.19 15.04
N LEU A 122 -36.21 14.43 14.84
CA LEU A 122 -35.43 15.46 14.14
C LEU A 122 -34.26 16.01 14.96
N ASP A 123 -34.42 16.07 16.29
CA ASP A 123 -33.35 16.47 17.21
C ASP A 123 -32.17 15.47 17.18
N ALA A 124 -32.45 14.18 16.97
CA ALA A 124 -31.42 13.17 16.78
C ALA A 124 -30.65 13.35 15.44
N LEU A 125 -31.33 13.77 14.37
CA LEU A 125 -30.68 14.10 13.09
C LEU A 125 -29.72 15.28 13.24
N ILE A 126 -30.17 16.35 13.92
CA ILE A 126 -29.37 17.54 14.17
C ILE A 126 -28.13 17.18 14.99
N PHE A 127 -28.31 16.35 16.03
CA PHE A 127 -27.19 15.85 16.83
C PHE A 127 -26.17 15.05 16.01
N LEU A 128 -26.63 14.12 15.16
CA LEU A 128 -25.74 13.33 14.29
C LEU A 128 -24.99 14.20 13.28
N GLY A 129 -25.66 15.18 12.68
CA GLY A 129 -25.01 16.18 11.81
C GLY A 129 -23.93 16.97 12.56
N GLY A 130 -24.23 17.42 13.78
CA GLY A 130 -23.27 18.08 14.66
C GLY A 130 -22.09 17.18 15.04
N ALA A 131 -22.32 15.89 15.29
CA ALA A 131 -21.29 14.91 15.60
C ALA A 131 -20.34 14.68 14.41
N ILE A 132 -20.87 14.64 13.18
CA ILE A 132 -20.05 14.55 11.95
C ILE A 132 -19.18 15.79 11.79
N LEU A 133 -19.78 16.99 11.90
CA LEU A 133 -19.02 18.25 11.82
C LEU A 133 -17.97 18.36 12.93
N GLY A 134 -18.30 17.93 14.15
CA GLY A 134 -17.37 17.87 15.27
C GLY A 134 -16.21 16.90 15.03
N SER A 135 -16.48 15.75 14.40
CA SER A 135 -15.45 14.78 14.01
C SER A 135 -14.48 15.36 12.96
N ILE A 136 -15.02 16.07 11.95
CA ILE A 136 -14.20 16.76 10.94
C ILE A 136 -13.34 17.83 11.63
N GLY A 137 -13.93 18.66 12.49
CA GLY A 137 -13.21 19.68 13.24
C GLY A 137 -12.14 19.11 14.16
N PHE A 138 -12.42 17.97 14.81
CA PHE A 138 -11.43 17.25 15.63
C PHE A 138 -10.25 16.75 14.79
N ASN A 139 -10.49 16.25 13.57
CA ASN A 139 -9.44 15.78 12.69
C ASN A 139 -8.49 16.92 12.28
N GLU A 140 -9.02 18.08 11.92
CA GLU A 140 -8.23 19.27 11.60
C GLU A 140 -7.46 19.81 12.82
N LEU A 141 -8.06 19.74 14.01
CA LEU A 141 -7.44 20.20 15.27
C LEU A 141 -6.58 19.13 15.95
N PHE A 142 -6.50 17.91 15.41
CA PHE A 142 -5.77 16.81 16.01
C PHE A 142 -4.31 17.13 16.33
N PRO A 143 -3.55 17.86 15.48
CA PRO A 143 -2.17 18.25 15.80
C PRO A 143 -2.05 19.04 17.12
N VAL A 144 -3.07 19.84 17.47
CA VAL A 144 -3.12 20.64 18.70
C VAL A 144 -3.53 19.78 19.89
N VAL A 145 -4.41 18.79 19.68
CA VAL A 145 -4.94 17.90 20.73
C VAL A 145 -4.00 16.71 21.03
N ARG A 146 -3.07 16.39 20.11
CA ARG A 146 -2.12 15.27 20.23
C ARG A 146 -1.38 15.16 21.58
N PRO A 147 -0.93 16.26 22.24
CA PRO A 147 -0.30 16.17 23.55
C PRO A 147 -1.22 15.58 24.63
N LEU A 148 -2.52 15.89 24.60
CA LEU A 148 -3.51 15.32 25.51
C LEU A 148 -3.74 13.83 25.25
N TYR A 149 -3.56 13.38 24.00
CA TYR A 149 -3.75 11.99 23.58
C TYR A 149 -2.59 11.06 23.98
N THR A 150 -1.52 11.61 24.54
CA THR A 150 -0.35 10.83 25.05
C THR A 150 -0.12 11.04 26.54
N TRP A 151 -0.82 12.00 27.15
CA TRP A 151 -0.69 12.32 28.57
C TRP A 151 -1.26 11.22 29.46
N GLY A 152 -0.41 10.68 30.33
CA GLY A 152 -0.80 9.65 31.29
C GLY A 152 -1.12 8.29 30.65
N SER A 153 -0.45 7.91 29.56
CA SER A 153 -0.54 6.55 29.02
C SER A 153 -0.02 5.52 30.03
N ARG A 154 -0.80 4.46 30.27
CA ARG A 154 -0.40 3.32 31.13
C ARG A 154 -0.59 1.97 30.46
N GLY A 155 -0.76 1.93 29.14
CA GLY A 155 -1.09 0.69 28.44
C GLY A 155 -2.42 0.11 28.94
N VAL A 156 -2.60 -1.21 28.88
CA VAL A 156 -3.84 -1.85 29.33
C VAL A 156 -3.78 -2.04 30.84
N VAL A 157 -4.57 -1.25 31.59
CA VAL A 157 -4.68 -1.38 33.05
C VAL A 157 -6.09 -1.79 33.42
N PHE A 158 -6.21 -2.85 34.22
CA PHE A 158 -7.50 -3.25 34.79
C PHE A 158 -7.69 -2.68 36.19
N ILE A 159 -8.90 -2.17 36.48
CA ILE A 159 -9.23 -1.55 37.77
C ILE A 159 -9.01 -2.53 38.93
N TYR A 160 -9.38 -3.81 38.78
CA TYR A 160 -9.17 -4.80 39.84
C TYR A 160 -7.69 -5.01 40.19
N GLN A 161 -6.77 -4.85 39.24
CA GLN A 161 -5.33 -4.90 39.50
C GLN A 161 -4.87 -3.69 40.32
N THR A 162 -5.37 -2.49 40.01
CA THR A 162 -5.05 -1.27 40.78
C THR A 162 -5.59 -1.28 42.21
N LEU A 163 -6.70 -1.98 42.44
CA LEU A 163 -7.31 -2.16 43.75
C LEU A 163 -6.76 -3.38 44.52
N ASN A 164 -5.81 -4.11 43.93
CA ASN A 164 -5.25 -5.35 44.47
C ASN A 164 -6.34 -6.40 44.80
N LEU A 165 -7.36 -6.51 43.94
CA LEU A 165 -8.47 -7.45 44.04
C LEU A 165 -8.35 -8.53 42.97
N SER A 166 -8.80 -9.74 43.27
CA SER A 166 -9.00 -10.75 42.24
C SER A 166 -10.11 -10.31 41.27
N GLN A 167 -10.05 -10.74 40.00
CA GLN A 167 -11.09 -10.47 39.01
C GLN A 167 -12.47 -10.93 39.51
N GLY A 168 -12.53 -12.07 40.20
CA GLY A 168 -13.76 -12.58 40.82
C GLY A 168 -14.26 -11.68 41.95
N SER A 169 -13.39 -11.29 42.88
CA SER A 169 -13.74 -10.40 43.99
C SER A 169 -14.23 -9.05 43.49
N PHE A 170 -13.59 -8.50 42.46
CA PHE A 170 -14.02 -7.26 41.83
C PHE A 170 -15.37 -7.40 41.13
N ALA A 171 -15.58 -8.48 40.36
CA ALA A 171 -16.86 -8.75 39.72
C ALA A 171 -18.00 -8.86 40.75
N LEU A 172 -17.76 -9.50 41.90
CA LEU A 172 -18.72 -9.59 43.00
C LEU A 172 -19.01 -8.23 43.64
N ILE A 173 -17.98 -7.47 44.02
CA ILE A 173 -18.14 -6.13 44.62
C ILE A 173 -18.89 -5.21 43.65
N PHE A 174 -18.50 -5.19 42.38
CA PHE A 174 -19.13 -4.37 41.37
C PHE A 174 -20.59 -4.77 41.13
N THR A 175 -20.89 -6.07 41.14
CA THR A 175 -22.28 -6.58 41.04
C THR A 175 -23.11 -6.15 42.25
N LEU A 176 -22.56 -6.17 43.47
CA LEU A 176 -23.25 -5.69 44.67
C LEU A 176 -23.54 -4.19 44.61
N ILE A 177 -22.57 -3.39 44.14
CA ILE A 177 -22.75 -1.94 43.91
C ILE A 177 -23.89 -1.71 42.93
N ALA A 178 -23.91 -2.44 41.81
CA ALA A 178 -24.92 -2.28 40.80
C ALA A 178 -26.32 -2.72 41.25
N VAL A 179 -26.42 -3.81 42.04
CA VAL A 179 -27.65 -4.21 42.71
C VAL A 179 -28.12 -3.09 43.65
N ALA A 180 -27.25 -2.56 44.49
CA ALA A 180 -27.57 -1.43 45.36
C ALA A 180 -28.05 -0.20 44.55
N CYS A 181 -27.43 0.07 43.40
CA CYS A 181 -27.89 1.11 42.47
C CYS A 181 -29.30 0.83 41.92
N PHE A 182 -29.65 -0.41 41.55
CA PHE A 182 -30.99 -0.72 41.08
C PHE A 182 -32.06 -0.46 42.14
N TRP A 183 -31.80 -0.88 43.39
CA TRP A 183 -32.69 -0.63 44.51
C TRP A 183 -32.74 0.86 44.90
N GLY A 184 -31.61 1.55 44.86
CA GLY A 184 -31.51 2.99 45.15
C GLY A 184 -32.26 3.83 44.12
N VAL A 185 -32.14 3.49 42.84
CA VAL A 185 -32.93 4.11 41.77
C VAL A 185 -34.44 3.88 42.01
N GLU A 186 -34.82 2.65 42.37
CA GLU A 186 -36.22 2.32 42.59
C GLU A 186 -36.83 3.12 43.74
N PHE A 187 -36.06 3.27 44.81
CA PHE A 187 -36.42 4.12 45.94
C PHE A 187 -36.58 5.59 45.53
N LEU A 188 -35.64 6.14 44.76
CA LEU A 188 -35.68 7.53 44.28
C LEU A 188 -36.88 7.79 43.36
N GLU A 189 -37.17 6.88 42.42
CA GLU A 189 -38.33 7.01 41.53
C GLU A 189 -39.66 6.87 42.29
N GLY A 190 -39.70 6.00 43.31
CA GLY A 190 -40.84 5.85 44.21
C GLY A 190 -41.13 7.09 45.04
N GLN A 191 -40.10 7.77 45.56
CA GLN A 191 -40.27 9.04 46.30
C GLN A 191 -40.82 10.18 45.43
N ARG A 192 -40.59 10.12 44.12
CA ARG A 192 -41.09 11.10 43.14
C ARG A 192 -42.43 10.71 42.52
N GLY A 193 -43.11 9.70 43.06
CA GLY A 193 -44.47 9.32 42.66
C GLY A 193 -44.58 8.55 41.34
N LYS A 194 -43.47 8.01 40.81
CA LYS A 194 -43.49 7.16 39.61
C LYS A 194 -44.03 5.78 40.00
N ALA A 195 -45.12 5.37 39.37
CA ALA A 195 -45.78 4.10 39.70
C ALA A 195 -44.92 2.90 39.33
N THR A 196 -44.67 2.03 40.31
CA THR A 196 -44.00 0.74 40.12
C THR A 196 -44.90 -0.23 39.38
N PRO A 197 -44.44 -0.90 38.30
CA PRO A 197 -45.20 -1.98 37.68
C PRO A 197 -45.50 -3.10 38.70
N LYS A 198 -46.73 -3.62 38.68
CA LYS A 198 -47.15 -4.71 39.56
C LYS A 198 -46.22 -5.92 39.37
N GLY A 199 -45.61 -6.40 40.47
CA GLY A 199 -44.69 -7.53 40.45
C GLY A 199 -43.23 -7.19 40.13
N TYR A 200 -42.91 -5.92 39.81
CA TYR A 200 -41.53 -5.50 39.53
C TYR A 200 -40.60 -5.70 40.71
N GLY A 201 -41.04 -5.45 41.95
CA GLY A 201 -40.23 -5.72 43.14
C GLY A 201 -39.82 -7.19 43.28
N LYS A 202 -40.73 -8.13 42.99
CA LYS A 202 -40.41 -9.58 42.99
C LYS A 202 -39.42 -9.94 41.88
N PHE A 203 -39.60 -9.37 40.69
CA PHE A 203 -38.67 -9.52 39.58
C PHE A 203 -37.27 -8.99 39.93
N LEU A 204 -37.20 -7.79 40.50
CA LEU A 204 -35.94 -7.15 40.88
C LEU A 204 -35.20 -7.96 41.95
N THR A 205 -35.92 -8.50 42.95
CA THR A 205 -35.32 -9.41 43.93
C THR A 205 -34.77 -10.66 43.26
N SER A 206 -35.53 -11.33 42.40
CA SER A 206 -35.07 -12.55 41.72
C SER A 206 -33.84 -12.30 40.84
N VAL A 207 -33.83 -11.20 40.09
CA VAL A 207 -32.68 -10.81 39.25
C VAL A 207 -31.47 -10.44 40.10
N SER A 208 -31.67 -9.67 41.18
CA SER A 208 -30.58 -9.29 42.10
C SER A 208 -29.93 -10.51 42.73
N VAL A 209 -30.74 -11.46 43.21
CA VAL A 209 -30.25 -12.72 43.77
C VAL A 209 -29.51 -13.53 42.69
N GLY A 210 -30.08 -13.66 41.49
CA GLY A 210 -29.45 -14.36 40.38
C GLY A 210 -28.07 -13.79 40.01
N LEU A 211 -27.96 -12.46 39.90
CA LEU A 211 -26.70 -11.77 39.60
C LEU A 211 -25.65 -11.98 40.70
N VAL A 212 -26.04 -11.87 41.96
CA VAL A 212 -25.13 -12.10 43.10
C VAL A 212 -24.67 -13.56 43.15
N VAL A 213 -25.57 -14.52 42.91
CA VAL A 213 -25.23 -15.94 42.85
C VAL A 213 -24.28 -16.23 41.70
N LEU A 214 -24.49 -15.65 40.51
CA LEU A 214 -23.57 -15.78 39.37
C LEU A 214 -22.21 -15.15 39.68
N ALA A 215 -22.18 -13.94 40.25
CA ALA A 215 -20.92 -13.29 40.60
C ALA A 215 -20.14 -14.06 41.70
N MET A 216 -20.85 -14.64 42.67
CA MET A 216 -20.28 -15.50 43.71
C MET A 216 -19.84 -16.86 43.14
N GLY A 217 -20.58 -17.43 42.19
CA GLY A 217 -20.17 -18.64 41.48
C GLY A 217 -18.87 -18.42 40.68
N PHE A 218 -18.68 -17.22 40.14
CA PHE A 218 -17.46 -16.85 39.44
C PHE A 218 -16.23 -16.75 40.37
N THR A 219 -16.39 -16.33 41.63
CA THR A 219 -15.25 -16.32 42.58
C THR A 219 -14.73 -17.70 42.93
N LEU A 220 -15.54 -18.75 42.72
CA LEU A 220 -15.18 -20.15 42.97
C LEU A 220 -14.48 -20.80 41.77
N LEU A 221 -14.52 -20.19 40.58
CA LEU A 221 -13.83 -20.71 39.42
C LEU A 221 -12.32 -20.42 39.54
N PRO A 222 -11.44 -21.36 39.16
CA PRO A 222 -10.02 -21.09 39.10
C PRO A 222 -9.83 -19.95 38.11
N GLY A 223 -9.35 -18.81 38.61
CA GLY A 223 -9.07 -17.66 37.75
C GLY A 223 -8.17 -18.14 36.64
N THR A 224 -8.63 -18.04 35.39
CA THR A 224 -7.72 -18.14 34.27
C THR A 224 -6.68 -17.06 34.48
N PRO A 225 -5.38 -17.38 34.56
CA PRO A 225 -4.37 -16.35 34.50
C PRO A 225 -4.50 -15.73 33.11
N LEU A 226 -5.29 -14.66 32.99
CA LEU A 226 -4.93 -13.60 32.06
C LEU A 226 -3.49 -13.27 32.41
N PRO A 227 -2.58 -13.20 31.43
CA PRO A 227 -1.14 -13.16 31.65
C PRO A 227 -0.86 -12.26 32.84
N SER A 228 -0.53 -12.92 33.95
CA SER A 228 -0.12 -12.22 35.16
C SER A 228 1.08 -11.41 34.72
N GLY A 229 1.05 -10.10 35.00
CA GLY A 229 2.23 -9.23 34.98
C GLY A 229 3.26 -9.74 35.99
N GLY A 230 3.83 -10.91 35.69
CA GLY A 230 4.44 -11.85 36.61
C GLY A 230 5.38 -12.82 35.90
N ARG A 231 5.76 -12.51 34.67
CA ARG A 231 7.18 -12.44 34.25
C ARG A 231 7.62 -10.98 34.18
N ALA A 232 7.08 -10.12 35.05
CA ALA A 232 7.12 -8.66 34.92
C ALA A 232 8.53 -8.03 34.83
N SER A 233 9.59 -8.59 35.42
CA SER A 233 10.91 -8.01 35.15
C SER A 233 11.40 -8.28 33.72
N GLY A 234 10.87 -9.30 33.04
CA GLY A 234 11.24 -9.71 31.69
C GLY A 234 10.24 -9.28 30.62
N GLU A 235 8.96 -9.64 30.76
CA GLU A 235 7.93 -9.31 29.76
C GLU A 235 7.44 -7.86 29.87
N GLU A 236 7.29 -7.32 31.08
CA GLU A 236 7.00 -5.88 31.26
C GLU A 236 8.22 -5.04 30.87
N SER A 237 9.45 -5.53 31.06
CA SER A 237 10.63 -4.84 30.55
C SER A 237 10.82 -4.99 29.04
N ILE A 238 10.46 -6.13 28.43
CA ILE A 238 10.38 -6.27 26.96
C ILE A 238 9.32 -5.30 26.44
N LEU A 239 8.12 -5.30 27.01
CA LEU A 239 7.02 -4.43 26.58
C LEU A 239 7.32 -2.96 26.86
N ALA A 240 7.99 -2.60 27.96
CA ALA A 240 8.46 -1.24 28.24
C ALA A 240 9.69 -0.83 27.41
N GLN A 241 10.47 -1.79 26.91
CA GLN A 241 11.48 -1.54 25.89
C GLN A 241 10.82 -1.33 24.53
N VAL A 242 9.79 -2.12 24.18
CA VAL A 242 8.99 -1.96 22.94
C VAL A 242 8.24 -0.62 22.95
N GLU A 243 7.52 -0.31 24.03
CA GLU A 243 6.76 0.93 24.20
C GLU A 243 7.69 2.15 24.32
N GLY A 244 8.87 1.98 24.91
CA GLY A 244 9.91 3.01 24.98
C GLY A 244 10.84 3.09 23.76
N GLY A 245 10.63 2.25 22.73
CA GLY A 245 11.47 2.15 21.54
C GLY A 245 12.95 1.81 21.78
N ARG A 246 13.26 1.13 22.90
CA ARG A 246 14.61 0.71 23.30
C ARG A 246 14.96 -0.71 22.88
N ASP A 247 14.05 -1.38 22.20
CA ASP A 247 14.12 -2.79 21.80
C ASP A 247 14.57 -2.98 20.34
N HIS A 248 14.76 -1.87 19.63
CA HIS A 248 15.16 -1.79 18.23
C HIS A 248 16.20 -0.69 17.99
N PHE A 249 16.86 -0.79 16.85
CA PHE A 249 17.72 0.23 16.28
C PHE A 249 17.03 0.83 15.07
N GLU A 250 17.02 2.17 15.01
CA GLU A 250 16.64 2.85 13.78
C GLU A 250 17.70 2.58 12.68
N PRO A 251 17.29 2.45 11.41
CA PRO A 251 18.22 2.14 10.32
C PRO A 251 19.36 3.14 10.20
N GLU A 252 19.07 4.43 10.38
CA GLU A 252 20.03 5.52 10.31
C GLU A 252 21.07 5.42 11.44
N GLU A 253 20.63 5.03 12.64
CA GLU A 253 21.52 4.84 13.79
C GLU A 253 22.46 3.65 13.54
N LEU A 254 21.91 2.53 13.07
CA LEU A 254 22.72 1.36 12.73
C LEU A 254 23.75 1.69 11.64
N ALA A 255 23.32 2.42 10.60
CA ALA A 255 24.19 2.84 9.51
C ALA A 255 25.37 3.69 9.99
N ASP A 256 25.13 4.68 10.85
CA ASP A 256 26.17 5.55 11.41
C ASP A 256 27.14 4.79 12.33
N ARG A 257 26.64 3.85 13.13
CA ARG A 257 27.48 3.03 14.02
C ARG A 257 28.39 2.07 13.26
N LEU A 258 27.87 1.44 12.21
CA LEU A 258 28.65 0.58 11.32
C LEU A 258 29.69 1.39 10.52
N MET A 259 29.37 2.60 10.06
CA MET A 259 30.34 3.49 9.39
C MET A 259 31.48 3.93 10.30
N ARG A 260 31.21 4.09 11.60
CA ARG A 260 32.22 4.45 12.61
C ARG A 260 33.06 3.25 13.07
N GLY A 261 32.72 2.03 12.64
CA GLY A 261 33.41 0.81 13.06
C GLY A 261 33.27 0.54 14.55
N GLU A 262 32.08 0.74 15.12
CA GLU A 262 31.85 0.56 16.57
C GLU A 262 32.26 -0.86 17.03
N PRO A 263 33.20 -0.98 17.98
CA PRO A 263 33.63 -2.28 18.48
C PRO A 263 32.49 -2.94 19.29
N ASN A 264 32.36 -4.26 19.19
CA ASN A 264 31.33 -5.07 19.86
C ASN A 264 29.89 -4.92 19.32
N LEU A 265 29.70 -4.45 18.08
CA LEU A 265 28.41 -4.48 17.38
C LEU A 265 28.36 -5.68 16.42
N LEU A 266 27.47 -6.63 16.65
CA LEU A 266 27.21 -7.79 15.80
C LEU A 266 25.87 -7.63 15.08
N VAL A 267 25.90 -7.56 13.75
CA VAL A 267 24.67 -7.52 12.94
C VAL A 267 24.39 -8.91 12.40
N VAL A 268 23.18 -9.43 12.61
CA VAL A 268 22.82 -10.81 12.29
C VAL A 268 21.66 -10.83 11.30
N ASP A 269 21.91 -11.39 10.13
CA ASP A 269 20.91 -11.68 9.11
C ASP A 269 20.32 -13.07 9.35
N ILE A 270 19.03 -13.12 9.68
CA ILE A 270 18.36 -14.37 10.04
C ILE A 270 17.69 -15.06 8.84
N ARG A 271 17.83 -14.50 7.64
CA ARG A 271 17.24 -15.03 6.41
C ARG A 271 17.97 -16.29 5.94
N PRO A 272 17.37 -17.08 5.03
CA PRO A 272 18.06 -18.18 4.38
C PRO A 272 19.38 -17.74 3.72
N PRO A 273 20.43 -18.60 3.67
CA PRO A 273 21.73 -18.24 3.10
C PRO A 273 21.70 -17.69 1.68
N GLY A 274 20.75 -18.15 0.84
CA GLY A 274 20.58 -17.63 -0.52
C GLY A 274 20.13 -16.16 -0.57
N GLU A 275 19.28 -15.73 0.37
CA GLU A 275 18.83 -14.34 0.47
C GLU A 275 19.96 -13.44 1.01
N TYR A 276 20.71 -13.94 1.98
CA TYR A 276 21.90 -13.28 2.50
C TYR A 276 22.95 -13.07 1.39
N GLN A 277 23.25 -14.10 0.58
CA GLN A 277 24.20 -14.00 -0.54
C GLN A 277 23.77 -13.02 -1.63
N SER A 278 22.45 -12.82 -1.80
CA SER A 278 21.90 -11.90 -2.80
C SER A 278 22.17 -10.44 -2.43
N PHE A 279 21.91 -10.07 -1.17
CA PHE A 279 22.24 -8.77 -0.59
C PHE A 279 22.07 -8.83 0.93
N HIS A 280 23.03 -8.33 1.70
CA HIS A 280 22.97 -8.20 3.14
C HIS A 280 23.62 -6.88 3.57
N ILE A 281 23.36 -6.41 4.78
CA ILE A 281 24.02 -5.22 5.33
C ILE A 281 25.52 -5.54 5.48
N LEU A 282 26.38 -4.64 5.01
CA LEU A 282 27.83 -4.82 5.07
C LEU A 282 28.28 -5.08 6.52
N GLY A 283 29.03 -6.16 6.73
CA GLY A 283 29.51 -6.58 8.06
C GLY A 283 28.52 -7.44 8.86
N ALA A 284 27.33 -7.71 8.32
CA ALA A 284 26.40 -8.66 8.93
C ALA A 284 26.90 -10.12 8.77
N VAL A 285 26.49 -11.00 9.68
CA VAL A 285 26.70 -12.45 9.62
C VAL A 285 25.39 -13.18 9.39
N ASN A 286 25.39 -14.26 8.60
CA ASN A 286 24.18 -15.05 8.38
C ASN A 286 24.02 -16.15 9.43
N ILE A 287 22.98 -16.05 10.26
CA ILE A 287 22.66 -17.06 11.28
C ILE A 287 21.17 -17.39 11.19
N PRO A 288 20.79 -18.50 10.53
CA PRO A 288 19.39 -18.93 10.45
C PRO A 288 18.78 -19.19 11.83
N LEU A 289 17.45 -19.00 11.94
CA LEU A 289 16.68 -19.16 13.19
C LEU A 289 17.00 -20.45 13.97
N SER A 290 17.14 -21.58 13.27
CA SER A 290 17.40 -22.88 13.88
C SER A 290 18.79 -23.02 14.51
N LYS A 291 19.76 -22.16 14.13
CA LYS A 291 21.15 -22.22 14.60
C LYS A 291 21.50 -21.13 15.61
N MET A 292 20.65 -20.11 15.76
CA MET A 292 20.90 -18.96 16.63
C MET A 292 21.27 -19.30 18.08
N PRO A 293 20.56 -20.19 18.80
CA PRO A 293 20.91 -20.48 20.20
C PRO A 293 22.33 -21.01 20.39
N LYS A 294 22.86 -21.73 19.40
CA LYS A 294 24.22 -22.30 19.42
C LYS A 294 25.27 -21.29 18.98
N GLU A 295 25.02 -20.57 17.89
CA GLU A 295 25.99 -19.65 17.29
C GLU A 295 26.09 -18.30 18.04
N LEU A 296 25.02 -17.86 18.71
CA LEU A 296 25.01 -16.63 19.50
C LEU A 296 25.46 -16.84 20.97
N ALA A 297 25.62 -18.08 21.43
CA ALA A 297 26.03 -18.39 22.80
C ALA A 297 27.30 -17.64 23.27
N PRO A 298 28.35 -17.47 22.44
CA PRO A 298 29.55 -16.71 22.84
C PRO A 298 29.29 -15.21 23.06
N TYR A 299 28.24 -14.65 22.45
CA TYR A 299 27.89 -13.22 22.45
C TYR A 299 26.77 -12.88 23.46
N LYS A 300 26.32 -13.86 24.25
CA LYS A 300 25.27 -13.66 25.26
C LYS A 300 25.70 -12.61 26.28
N ASN A 301 24.95 -11.52 26.36
CA ASN A 301 25.19 -10.37 27.25
C ASN A 301 26.58 -9.73 27.08
N ARG A 302 27.16 -9.83 25.88
CA ARG A 302 28.45 -9.23 25.51
C ARG A 302 28.32 -8.48 24.18
N GLY A 303 28.58 -7.18 24.20
CA GLY A 303 28.36 -6.32 23.03
C GLY A 303 26.89 -6.14 22.69
N VAL A 304 26.59 -5.64 21.49
CA VAL A 304 25.25 -5.39 20.97
C VAL A 304 25.00 -6.33 19.80
N ILE A 305 23.87 -7.04 19.82
CA ILE A 305 23.44 -7.93 18.72
C ILE A 305 22.21 -7.30 18.06
N VAL A 306 22.27 -7.01 16.76
CA VAL A 306 21.14 -6.47 16.00
C VAL A 306 20.66 -7.51 15.00
N LEU A 307 19.43 -8.01 15.18
CA LEU A 307 18.80 -8.99 14.30
C LEU A 307 17.99 -8.28 13.21
N TYR A 308 18.12 -8.75 11.97
CA TYR A 308 17.24 -8.30 10.89
C TYR A 308 16.88 -9.43 9.90
N SER A 309 15.76 -9.21 9.23
CA SER A 309 15.26 -10.00 8.10
C SER A 309 14.70 -9.03 7.04
N ASN A 310 13.90 -9.49 6.08
CA ASN A 310 13.25 -8.59 5.10
C ASN A 310 12.25 -7.61 5.76
N GLY A 311 11.74 -7.96 6.94
CA GLY A 311 10.91 -7.13 7.80
C GLY A 311 11.08 -7.54 9.27
N MET A 312 10.23 -7.03 10.17
CA MET A 312 10.44 -7.16 11.62
C MET A 312 9.88 -8.44 12.26
N THR A 313 8.97 -9.16 11.61
CA THR A 313 8.23 -10.26 12.24
C THR A 313 9.13 -11.38 12.76
N HIS A 314 10.00 -11.93 11.89
CA HIS A 314 10.91 -13.02 12.29
C HIS A 314 12.00 -12.57 13.28
N PRO A 315 12.64 -11.38 13.11
CA PRO A 315 13.57 -10.84 14.10
C PRO A 315 12.92 -10.65 15.47
N ALA A 316 11.69 -10.13 15.53
CA ALA A 316 10.96 -9.93 16.79
C ALA A 316 10.75 -11.26 17.52
N GLN A 317 10.25 -12.27 16.82
CA GLN A 317 10.09 -13.63 17.36
C GLN A 317 11.43 -14.24 17.84
N ALA A 318 12.50 -14.02 17.07
CA ALA A 318 13.84 -14.50 17.42
C ALA A 318 14.38 -13.84 18.69
N ARG A 319 14.25 -12.52 18.80
CA ARG A 319 14.68 -11.75 19.97
C ARG A 319 13.90 -12.17 21.20
N ASP A 320 12.58 -12.27 21.12
CA ASP A 320 11.76 -12.65 22.27
C ASP A 320 12.11 -14.06 22.77
N SER A 321 12.42 -14.98 21.84
CA SER A 321 12.94 -16.32 22.17
C SER A 321 14.31 -16.27 22.84
N LEU A 322 15.25 -15.47 22.33
CA LEU A 322 16.59 -15.29 22.91
C LEU A 322 16.53 -14.58 24.27
N TYR A 323 15.64 -13.61 24.43
CA TYR A 323 15.43 -12.91 25.70
C TYR A 323 14.96 -13.88 26.79
N ARG A 324 14.01 -14.77 26.47
CA ARG A 324 13.59 -15.86 27.39
C ARG A 324 14.73 -16.83 27.75
N GLN A 325 15.76 -16.91 26.92
CA GLN A 325 16.99 -17.67 27.16
C GLN A 325 18.07 -16.85 27.89
N GLY A 326 17.76 -15.62 28.30
CA GLY A 326 18.60 -14.74 29.12
C GLY A 326 19.55 -13.83 28.33
N TYR A 327 19.26 -13.55 27.05
CA TYR A 327 19.98 -12.55 26.26
C TYR A 327 19.34 -11.17 26.44
N GLY A 328 20.03 -10.26 27.12
CA GLY A 328 19.60 -8.88 27.35
C GLY A 328 20.21 -7.85 26.39
N ASN A 329 21.03 -8.28 25.43
CA ASN A 329 21.78 -7.43 24.51
C ASN A 329 21.39 -7.63 23.03
N VAL A 330 20.17 -8.10 22.77
CA VAL A 330 19.66 -8.41 21.43
C VAL A 330 18.56 -7.41 21.06
N TYR A 331 18.72 -6.76 19.92
CA TYR A 331 17.86 -5.71 19.41
C TYR A 331 17.40 -6.05 17.98
N LEU A 332 16.33 -5.40 17.53
CA LEU A 332 15.79 -5.54 16.18
C LEU A 332 16.25 -4.39 15.31
N LEU A 333 16.28 -4.56 13.99
CA LEU A 333 16.33 -3.44 13.05
C LEU A 333 14.92 -3.00 12.67
N THR A 334 14.56 -1.74 12.90
CA THR A 334 13.25 -1.19 12.53
C THR A 334 13.02 -1.36 11.02
N ASP A 335 11.84 -1.85 10.64
CA ASP A 335 11.45 -2.16 9.26
C ASP A 335 12.37 -3.18 8.53
N GLY A 336 13.29 -3.81 9.26
CA GLY A 336 14.27 -4.78 8.75
C GLY A 336 15.14 -4.23 7.61
N LEU A 337 15.55 -5.13 6.72
CA LEU A 337 16.35 -4.80 5.55
C LEU A 337 15.62 -3.85 4.59
N LYS A 338 14.28 -3.98 4.48
CA LYS A 338 13.46 -3.09 3.66
C LYS A 338 13.52 -1.65 4.18
N GLY A 339 13.39 -1.46 5.49
CA GLY A 339 13.55 -0.17 6.16
C GLY A 339 14.92 0.45 5.90
N PHE A 340 15.97 -0.34 6.10
CA PHE A 340 17.34 0.08 5.85
C PHE A 340 17.56 0.49 4.39
N MET A 341 17.01 -0.27 3.44
CA MET A 341 17.07 0.07 2.03
C MET A 341 16.33 1.37 1.73
N GLU A 342 15.11 1.56 2.24
CA GLU A 342 14.30 2.76 1.97
C GLU A 342 14.85 4.02 2.64
N ARG A 343 15.36 3.90 3.88
CA ARG A 343 15.75 5.05 4.71
C ARG A 343 17.23 5.40 4.64
N CYS A 344 18.12 4.42 4.48
CA CYS A 344 19.56 4.67 4.42
C CYS A 344 20.11 4.59 2.99
N LEU A 345 19.57 3.66 2.17
CA LEU A 345 20.15 3.38 0.86
C LEU A 345 19.37 3.97 -0.30
N LYS A 346 18.10 4.35 -0.19
CA LYS A 346 17.34 4.94 -1.30
C LYS A 346 17.92 6.30 -1.70
N PRO A 347 18.30 6.51 -2.98
CA PRO A 347 18.84 7.78 -3.43
C PRO A 347 17.90 8.94 -3.09
N VAL A 348 18.47 10.08 -2.73
CA VAL A 348 17.70 11.32 -2.46
C VAL A 348 16.78 11.67 -3.64
N SER A 349 17.23 11.43 -4.88
CA SER A 349 16.47 11.70 -6.10
C SER A 349 15.28 10.77 -6.36
N LEU A 350 15.18 9.63 -5.66
CA LEU A 350 14.08 8.66 -5.83
C LEU A 350 13.03 8.76 -4.72
N ARG A 351 13.13 9.75 -3.84
CA ARG A 351 12.16 9.98 -2.77
C ARG A 351 11.09 10.96 -3.24
N SER A 352 9.85 10.67 -2.87
CA SER A 352 8.68 11.50 -3.15
C SER A 352 8.69 12.81 -2.37
N GLU A 353 9.36 12.84 -1.21
CA GLU A 353 9.47 14.00 -0.35
C GLU A 353 10.91 14.57 -0.39
N PRO A 354 11.08 15.90 -0.54
CA PRO A 354 12.39 16.53 -0.53
C PRO A 354 13.02 16.45 0.87
N LEU A 355 14.28 15.98 0.93
CA LEU A 355 15.06 15.92 2.16
C LEU A 355 15.83 17.22 2.40
N SER A 356 16.07 17.56 3.66
CA SER A 356 16.98 18.64 4.01
C SER A 356 18.40 18.36 3.48
N PRO A 357 19.21 19.41 3.18
CA PRO A 357 20.56 19.23 2.65
C PRO A 357 21.46 18.34 3.52
N GLU A 358 21.30 18.42 4.84
CA GLU A 358 22.04 17.64 5.84
C GLU A 358 21.68 16.16 5.79
N VAL A 359 20.38 15.83 5.78
CA VAL A 359 19.91 14.44 5.67
C VAL A 359 20.28 13.86 4.30
N ALA A 360 20.17 14.66 3.24
CA ALA A 360 20.59 14.27 1.90
C ALA A 360 22.10 13.96 1.83
N ALA A 361 22.94 14.70 2.56
CA ALA A 361 24.37 14.43 2.66
C ALA A 361 24.67 13.13 3.42
N ARG A 362 23.97 12.88 4.53
CA ARG A 362 24.07 11.61 5.29
C ARG A 362 23.67 10.41 4.45
N VAL A 363 22.56 10.49 3.71
CA VAL A 363 22.14 9.42 2.78
C VAL A 363 23.18 9.17 1.69
N ARG A 364 23.81 10.22 1.14
CA ARG A 364 24.91 10.05 0.18
C ARG A 364 26.12 9.34 0.81
N ALA A 365 26.47 9.66 2.05
CA ALA A 365 27.57 9.04 2.78
C ALA A 365 27.29 7.55 3.11
N TRP A 366 26.10 7.22 3.62
CA TRP A 366 25.68 5.83 3.84
C TRP A 366 25.71 5.02 2.55
N ARG A 367 25.15 5.58 1.46
CA ARG A 367 25.19 4.93 0.14
C ARG A 367 26.61 4.68 -0.31
N ALA A 368 27.52 5.65 -0.18
CA ALA A 368 28.92 5.43 -0.51
C ALA A 368 29.51 4.26 0.31
N TYR A 369 29.32 4.25 1.62
CA TYR A 369 29.87 3.19 2.47
C TYR A 369 29.29 1.79 2.18
N PHE A 370 27.97 1.64 2.20
CA PHE A 370 27.31 0.33 2.11
C PHE A 370 27.17 -0.20 0.67
N ILE A 371 27.19 0.68 -0.34
CA ILE A 371 27.06 0.28 -1.75
C ILE A 371 28.45 0.16 -2.41
N GLN A 372 29.43 0.98 -2.03
CA GLN A 372 30.78 0.93 -2.63
C GLN A 372 31.64 -0.20 -2.05
N ALA A 373 31.42 -0.65 -0.81
CA ALA A 373 32.10 -1.82 -0.25
C ALA A 373 31.61 -3.16 -0.83
N ALA A 374 30.53 -3.17 -1.61
CA ALA A 374 30.16 -4.29 -2.48
C ALA A 374 30.97 -4.32 -3.80
N GLN A 375 32.07 -3.56 -3.88
CA GLN A 375 33.10 -3.73 -4.90
C GLN A 375 33.87 -5.05 -4.64
N VAL A 376 33.28 -6.14 -5.14
CA VAL A 376 34.06 -7.24 -5.73
C VAL A 376 34.94 -6.63 -6.85
N PRO A 377 36.19 -7.11 -7.06
CA PRO A 377 37.19 -6.38 -7.84
C PRO A 377 36.70 -5.96 -9.23
N ALA A 378 37.14 -4.76 -9.63
CA ALA A 378 36.98 -4.28 -10.98
C ALA A 378 37.59 -5.24 -12.01
N ALA A 379 36.86 -5.37 -13.12
CA ALA A 379 37.32 -5.83 -14.43
C ALA A 379 37.82 -7.28 -14.53
N ALA A 380 36.89 -8.17 -14.90
CA ALA A 380 37.11 -8.86 -16.17
C ALA A 380 36.48 -7.97 -17.24
N ALA A 381 37.32 -7.36 -18.08
CA ALA A 381 36.87 -6.79 -19.34
C ALA A 381 36.21 -7.92 -20.15
N MET A 382 34.88 -8.07 -20.06
CA MET A 382 34.16 -8.94 -20.98
C MET A 382 34.03 -8.18 -22.28
N VAL A 383 34.94 -8.54 -23.18
CA VAL A 383 34.91 -8.33 -24.62
C VAL A 383 33.46 -8.40 -25.11
N ALA A 384 33.03 -7.39 -25.87
CA ALA A 384 31.76 -7.43 -26.59
C ALA A 384 31.67 -8.77 -27.34
N PRO A 385 30.55 -9.51 -27.27
CA PRO A 385 30.47 -10.80 -27.95
C PRO A 385 30.74 -10.59 -29.45
N PRO A 386 31.42 -11.54 -30.12
CA PRO A 386 31.63 -11.47 -31.57
C PRO A 386 30.29 -11.21 -32.26
N SER A 387 30.29 -10.28 -33.21
CA SER A 387 29.14 -9.85 -34.02
C SER A 387 28.42 -11.00 -34.75
N ASP A 388 29.02 -12.19 -34.79
CA ASP A 388 28.63 -13.31 -35.66
C ASP A 388 27.58 -14.25 -35.06
N GLN A 389 27.08 -13.99 -33.83
CA GLN A 389 26.10 -14.85 -33.15
C GLN A 389 24.66 -14.31 -33.13
N LEU A 390 24.40 -13.11 -33.66
CA LEU A 390 23.05 -12.59 -33.79
C LEU A 390 22.48 -12.96 -35.15
N PRO A 391 21.29 -13.57 -35.23
CA PRO A 391 20.59 -13.69 -36.50
C PRO A 391 20.21 -12.28 -36.96
N GLU A 392 21.01 -11.71 -37.86
CA GLU A 392 20.61 -10.55 -38.65
C GLU A 392 19.74 -10.98 -39.83
N PRO A 393 18.71 -10.20 -40.19
CA PRO A 393 18.33 -8.94 -39.55
C PRO A 393 17.44 -9.13 -38.31
N LEU A 394 17.66 -8.30 -37.28
CA LEU A 394 16.80 -8.22 -36.09
C LEU A 394 15.36 -7.91 -36.53
N PRO A 395 14.38 -8.81 -36.27
CA PRO A 395 13.08 -8.77 -36.95
C PRO A 395 12.14 -7.65 -36.47
N GLY A 396 12.52 -6.86 -35.45
CA GLY A 396 11.65 -5.89 -34.76
C GLY A 396 10.53 -6.57 -33.94
N LEU A 397 9.97 -7.67 -34.43
CA LEU A 397 9.03 -8.55 -33.75
C LEU A 397 9.65 -9.92 -33.57
N VAL A 398 9.53 -10.48 -32.38
CA VAL A 398 9.96 -11.86 -32.08
C VAL A 398 8.77 -12.67 -31.60
N ASP A 399 8.72 -13.95 -31.98
CA ASP A 399 7.69 -14.87 -31.50
C ASP A 399 8.17 -15.64 -30.25
N PRO A 400 7.25 -16.15 -29.41
CA PRO A 400 7.60 -16.93 -28.21
C PRO A 400 8.61 -18.08 -28.44
N PRO A 401 8.50 -18.91 -29.50
CA PRO A 401 9.48 -19.98 -29.74
C PRO A 401 10.88 -19.46 -30.09
N TRP A 402 10.98 -18.26 -30.68
CA TRP A 402 12.28 -17.64 -30.91
C TRP A 402 12.89 -17.21 -29.58
N LEU A 403 12.13 -16.49 -28.74
CA LEU A 403 12.63 -15.99 -27.46
C LEU A 403 13.02 -17.14 -26.51
N ALA A 404 12.22 -18.21 -26.49
CA ALA A 404 12.49 -19.40 -25.69
C ALA A 404 13.84 -20.07 -26.02
N ARG A 405 14.21 -20.13 -27.31
CA ARG A 405 15.49 -20.71 -27.76
C ARG A 405 16.71 -19.87 -27.37
N HIS A 406 16.52 -18.60 -27.02
CA HIS A 406 17.60 -17.67 -26.69
C HIS A 406 17.62 -17.28 -25.20
N LEU A 407 16.83 -17.93 -24.34
CA LEU A 407 16.87 -17.67 -22.90
C LEU A 407 18.28 -17.92 -22.33
N GLY A 408 18.68 -17.05 -21.40
CA GLY A 408 19.97 -17.15 -20.71
C GLY A 408 21.19 -16.65 -21.50
N GLN A 409 21.00 -16.19 -22.75
CA GLN A 409 22.09 -15.62 -23.54
C GLN A 409 22.56 -14.28 -22.92
N PRO A 410 23.88 -14.07 -22.75
CA PRO A 410 24.39 -12.90 -22.03
C PRO A 410 24.11 -11.57 -22.75
N TRP A 411 23.92 -11.61 -24.06
CA TRP A 411 23.58 -10.46 -24.90
C TRP A 411 22.08 -10.14 -24.95
N LEU A 412 21.22 -10.96 -24.32
CA LEU A 412 19.77 -10.76 -24.32
C LEU A 412 19.30 -10.21 -22.98
N LYS A 413 18.52 -9.13 -23.01
CA LYS A 413 17.76 -8.65 -21.86
C LYS A 413 16.27 -8.67 -22.21
N ILE A 414 15.49 -9.34 -21.38
CA ILE A 414 14.04 -9.41 -21.52
C ILE A 414 13.45 -8.42 -20.54
N ILE A 415 12.63 -7.49 -21.01
CA ILE A 415 12.05 -6.43 -20.20
C ILE A 415 10.53 -6.62 -20.15
N ASP A 416 10.02 -6.99 -18.98
CA ASP A 416 8.60 -7.19 -18.72
C ASP A 416 7.97 -5.85 -18.28
N LEU A 417 6.95 -5.43 -19.02
CA LEU A 417 6.28 -4.14 -18.85
C LEU A 417 4.96 -4.25 -18.10
N ARG A 418 4.61 -5.45 -17.60
CA ARG A 418 3.39 -5.67 -16.83
C ARG A 418 3.47 -5.02 -15.45
N SER A 419 2.32 -4.97 -14.77
CA SER A 419 2.26 -4.46 -13.41
C SER A 419 3.14 -5.32 -12.48
N GLN A 420 3.66 -4.72 -11.41
CA GLN A 420 4.50 -5.45 -10.45
C GLN A 420 3.81 -6.71 -9.88
N PRO A 421 2.51 -6.70 -9.52
CA PRO A 421 1.82 -7.91 -9.06
C PRO A 421 1.77 -9.04 -10.10
N GLU A 422 1.50 -8.71 -11.37
CA GLU A 422 1.47 -9.69 -12.46
C GLU A 422 2.85 -10.30 -12.71
N TYR A 423 3.90 -9.47 -12.71
CA TYR A 423 5.28 -9.91 -12.88
C TYR A 423 5.75 -10.79 -11.70
N ASN A 424 5.47 -10.38 -10.46
CA ASN A 424 5.87 -11.13 -9.26
C ASN A 424 5.19 -12.50 -9.15
N SER A 425 3.99 -12.63 -9.73
CA SER A 425 3.26 -13.90 -9.71
C SER A 425 3.91 -14.92 -10.64
N ILE A 426 4.12 -14.55 -11.90
CA ILE A 426 4.80 -15.34 -12.92
C ILE A 426 5.39 -14.44 -14.01
N HIS A 427 6.58 -14.76 -14.49
CA HIS A 427 7.25 -14.04 -15.57
C HIS A 427 8.14 -14.96 -16.43
N ILE A 428 8.69 -14.42 -17.51
CA ILE A 428 9.64 -15.12 -18.38
C ILE A 428 10.97 -15.26 -17.63
N PRO A 429 11.61 -16.45 -17.57
CA PRO A 429 12.86 -16.64 -16.84
C PRO A 429 13.95 -15.62 -17.22
N GLY A 430 14.49 -14.95 -16.20
CA GLY A 430 15.55 -13.94 -16.36
C GLY A 430 15.06 -12.57 -16.87
N SER A 431 13.75 -12.36 -17.03
CA SER A 431 13.23 -11.04 -17.42
C SER A 431 13.30 -10.04 -16.27
N LEU A 432 13.60 -8.78 -16.59
CA LEU A 432 13.62 -7.64 -15.67
C LEU A 432 12.30 -6.89 -15.77
N ARG A 433 11.77 -6.38 -14.66
CA ARG A 433 10.55 -5.55 -14.69
C ARG A 433 10.89 -4.08 -14.91
N LEU A 434 10.16 -3.43 -15.81
CA LEU A 434 10.20 -1.98 -16.00
C LEU A 434 8.76 -1.43 -16.04
N ASP A 435 8.47 -0.40 -15.27
CA ASP A 435 7.20 0.32 -15.42
C ASP A 435 7.24 1.18 -16.68
N VAL A 436 6.36 0.95 -17.64
CA VAL A 436 6.36 1.73 -18.88
C VAL A 436 6.10 3.22 -18.62
N GLU A 437 5.30 3.56 -17.60
CA GLU A 437 5.02 4.96 -17.27
C GLU A 437 6.22 5.63 -16.59
N SER A 438 7.19 4.88 -16.05
CA SER A 438 8.43 5.45 -15.53
C SER A 438 9.32 6.06 -16.61
N LEU A 439 9.09 5.73 -17.89
CA LEU A 439 9.79 6.32 -19.03
C LEU A 439 9.25 7.70 -19.40
N ARG A 440 8.18 8.16 -18.75
CA ARG A 440 7.45 9.39 -19.09
C ARG A 440 7.34 10.31 -17.89
N GLY A 441 7.13 11.60 -18.14
CA GLY A 441 6.99 12.59 -17.08
C GLY A 441 6.58 13.97 -17.59
N LEU A 442 6.67 14.96 -16.71
CA LEU A 442 6.43 16.36 -17.02
C LEU A 442 7.70 16.95 -17.67
N VAL A 443 7.63 17.31 -18.95
CA VAL A 443 8.75 17.93 -19.68
C VAL A 443 8.28 19.27 -20.21
N ASN A 444 8.95 20.35 -19.80
CA ASN A 444 8.62 21.73 -20.20
C ASN A 444 7.14 22.10 -20.01
N GLY A 445 6.52 21.62 -18.91
CA GLY A 445 5.11 21.88 -18.60
C GLY A 445 4.11 20.99 -19.32
N VAL A 446 4.56 20.09 -20.21
CA VAL A 446 3.69 19.11 -20.90
C VAL A 446 3.76 17.77 -20.17
N PRO A 447 2.62 17.23 -19.69
CA PRO A 447 2.60 15.97 -18.96
C PRO A 447 2.78 14.77 -19.91
N SER A 448 3.20 13.65 -19.34
CA SER A 448 3.25 12.35 -20.02
C SER A 448 4.13 12.30 -21.28
N MET A 449 5.14 13.16 -21.33
CA MET A 449 6.18 13.20 -22.37
C MET A 449 7.23 12.12 -22.09
N LEU A 450 7.82 11.51 -23.12
CA LEU A 450 8.96 10.61 -22.93
C LEU A 450 10.14 11.41 -22.34
N LEU A 451 10.81 10.84 -21.33
CA LEU A 451 11.82 11.55 -20.56
C LEU A 451 13.06 11.93 -21.42
N PRO A 452 13.84 12.94 -20.98
CA PRO A 452 15.11 13.29 -21.61
C PRO A 452 16.13 12.14 -21.60
N PRO A 453 17.07 12.08 -22.58
CA PRO A 453 18.03 11.00 -22.73
C PRO A 453 18.82 10.66 -21.46
N ALA A 454 19.18 11.67 -20.65
CA ALA A 454 19.93 11.45 -19.41
C ALA A 454 19.17 10.60 -18.38
N LEU A 455 17.85 10.81 -18.25
CA LEU A 455 17.02 10.06 -17.31
C LEU A 455 16.78 8.63 -17.83
N LEU A 456 16.51 8.48 -19.12
CA LEU A 456 16.35 7.17 -19.76
C LEU A 456 17.63 6.33 -19.65
N ALA A 457 18.80 6.92 -19.91
CA ALA A 457 20.10 6.25 -19.76
C ALA A 457 20.34 5.84 -18.30
N GLY A 458 19.94 6.67 -17.33
CA GLY A 458 19.98 6.33 -15.91
C GLY A 458 19.12 5.10 -15.58
N GLN A 459 17.90 5.01 -16.12
CA GLN A 459 17.03 3.85 -15.93
C GLN A 459 17.60 2.58 -16.57
N PHE A 460 18.13 2.66 -17.79
CA PHE A 460 18.78 1.52 -18.44
C PHE A 460 20.01 1.06 -17.66
N SER A 461 20.78 2.01 -17.12
CA SER A 461 21.92 1.72 -16.23
C SER A 461 21.50 0.97 -14.97
N LEU A 462 20.41 1.39 -14.32
CA LEU A 462 19.88 0.72 -13.13
C LEU A 462 19.39 -0.71 -13.42
N LEU A 463 18.93 -0.97 -14.63
CA LEU A 463 18.53 -2.30 -15.10
C LEU A 463 19.71 -3.17 -15.57
N GLY A 464 20.94 -2.67 -15.52
CA GLY A 464 22.10 -3.42 -16.00
C GLY A 464 22.11 -3.65 -17.50
N ILE A 465 21.45 -2.77 -18.26
CA ILE A 465 21.39 -2.82 -19.72
C ILE A 465 22.66 -2.19 -20.29
N HIS A 466 23.29 -2.84 -21.25
CA HIS A 466 24.41 -2.31 -22.02
C HIS A 466 23.98 -1.86 -23.42
N PRO A 467 24.70 -0.90 -24.06
CA PRO A 467 24.40 -0.45 -25.42
C PRO A 467 24.42 -1.54 -26.48
N THR A 468 25.13 -2.63 -26.20
CA THR A 468 25.29 -3.81 -27.06
C THR A 468 24.26 -4.90 -26.79
N ASP A 469 23.40 -4.76 -25.79
CA ASP A 469 22.38 -5.77 -25.50
C ASP A 469 21.32 -5.78 -26.60
N LEU A 470 20.66 -6.91 -26.79
CA LEU A 470 19.37 -6.99 -27.47
C LEU A 470 18.27 -6.92 -26.40
N LEU A 471 17.40 -5.91 -26.50
CA LEU A 471 16.25 -5.77 -25.63
C LEU A 471 15.01 -6.43 -26.26
N VAL A 472 14.31 -7.28 -25.52
CA VAL A 472 13.00 -7.80 -25.93
C VAL A 472 11.95 -7.34 -24.93
N PHE A 473 11.01 -6.52 -25.39
CA PHE A 473 9.92 -5.99 -24.57
C PHE A 473 8.71 -6.93 -24.55
N VAL A 474 8.17 -7.19 -23.35
CA VAL A 474 7.03 -8.07 -23.11
C VAL A 474 5.89 -7.27 -22.52
N SER A 475 4.77 -7.16 -23.24
CA SER A 475 3.56 -6.47 -22.78
C SER A 475 2.50 -7.43 -22.23
N GLY A 476 1.59 -6.94 -21.39
CA GLY A 476 0.50 -7.73 -20.80
C GLY A 476 -0.78 -7.81 -21.64
N GLY A 477 -0.97 -6.89 -22.59
CA GLY A 477 -2.17 -6.84 -23.44
C GLY A 477 -2.30 -5.55 -24.24
N LYS A 478 -1.57 -4.49 -23.87
CA LYS A 478 -1.42 -3.28 -24.65
C LYS A 478 -0.12 -3.35 -25.45
N PHE A 479 -0.23 -3.63 -26.75
CA PHE A 479 0.94 -3.74 -27.62
C PHE A 479 1.79 -2.46 -27.60
N HIS A 480 1.14 -1.29 -27.51
CA HIS A 480 1.80 0.01 -27.49
C HIS A 480 2.71 0.25 -26.27
N ASP A 481 2.57 -0.49 -25.17
CA ASP A 481 3.50 -0.37 -24.03
C ASP A 481 4.91 -0.78 -24.46
N GLY A 482 5.03 -1.86 -25.26
CA GLY A 482 6.30 -2.33 -25.82
C GLY A 482 6.92 -1.35 -26.81
N THR A 483 6.10 -0.71 -27.64
CA THR A 483 6.59 0.28 -28.60
C THR A 483 6.98 1.60 -27.95
N LEU A 484 6.30 1.99 -26.86
CA LEU A 484 6.68 3.15 -26.05
C LEU A 484 8.03 2.93 -25.36
N ALA A 485 8.26 1.74 -24.79
CA ALA A 485 9.60 1.35 -24.32
C ALA A 485 10.63 1.37 -25.46
N GLY A 486 10.22 0.96 -26.66
CA GLY A 486 10.99 1.12 -27.90
C GLY A 486 11.34 2.57 -28.23
N MET A 487 10.47 3.56 -27.95
CA MET A 487 10.81 4.98 -28.15
C MET A 487 11.95 5.43 -27.24
N ALA A 488 12.05 4.89 -26.02
CA ALA A 488 13.19 5.15 -25.15
C ALA A 488 14.49 4.62 -25.77
N CYS A 489 14.42 3.45 -26.41
CA CYS A 489 15.54 2.92 -27.20
C CYS A 489 15.92 3.85 -28.36
N GLU A 490 14.95 4.32 -29.15
CA GLU A 490 15.20 5.25 -30.27
C GLU A 490 15.89 6.53 -29.78
N ARG A 491 15.39 7.14 -28.70
CA ARG A 491 16.00 8.35 -28.11
C ARG A 491 17.40 8.14 -27.56
N LEU A 492 17.69 6.94 -27.07
CA LEU A 492 19.03 6.54 -26.61
C LEU A 492 19.93 6.04 -27.75
N GLY A 493 19.45 5.97 -28.99
CA GLY A 493 20.17 5.38 -30.11
C GLY A 493 20.37 3.86 -30.01
N HIS A 494 19.61 3.19 -29.14
CA HIS A 494 19.66 1.75 -28.93
C HIS A 494 18.93 1.02 -30.07
N ARG A 495 19.66 0.65 -31.12
CA ARG A 495 19.05 0.02 -32.32
C ARG A 495 18.66 -1.44 -32.14
N ARG A 496 19.12 -2.10 -31.08
CA ARG A 496 18.94 -3.54 -30.87
C ARG A 496 17.78 -3.81 -29.91
N TYR A 497 16.56 -3.59 -30.38
CA TYR A 497 15.38 -4.00 -29.62
C TYR A 497 14.33 -4.67 -30.50
N ALA A 498 13.51 -5.49 -29.88
CA ALA A 498 12.36 -6.13 -30.48
C ALA A 498 11.19 -6.20 -29.48
N ILE A 499 10.00 -6.50 -29.98
CA ILE A 499 8.79 -6.67 -29.17
C ILE A 499 8.31 -8.11 -29.29
N LEU A 500 7.96 -8.73 -28.17
CA LEU A 500 7.37 -10.07 -28.17
C LEU A 500 5.95 -10.02 -28.74
N GLN A 501 5.77 -10.63 -29.91
CA GLN A 501 4.48 -10.69 -30.61
C GLN A 501 3.43 -11.41 -29.75
N GLY A 502 2.36 -10.70 -29.41
CA GLY A 502 1.30 -11.19 -28.52
C GLY A 502 1.65 -11.19 -27.03
N GLY A 503 2.83 -10.68 -26.63
CA GLY A 503 3.23 -10.44 -25.25
C GLY A 503 3.20 -11.69 -24.36
N MET A 504 2.91 -11.49 -23.07
CA MET A 504 2.83 -12.57 -22.09
C MET A 504 1.70 -13.57 -22.42
N GLY A 505 0.58 -13.11 -22.98
CA GLY A 505 -0.53 -13.98 -23.39
C GLY A 505 -0.09 -15.02 -24.43
N ALA A 506 0.70 -14.60 -25.43
CA ALA A 506 1.26 -15.52 -26.42
C ALA A 506 2.33 -16.45 -25.82
N TRP A 507 3.13 -15.98 -24.87
CA TRP A 507 4.10 -16.81 -24.15
C TRP A 507 3.43 -17.96 -23.39
N LEU A 508 2.34 -17.65 -22.66
CA LEU A 508 1.53 -18.62 -21.93
C LEU A 508 0.83 -19.60 -22.86
N ALA A 509 0.21 -19.12 -23.93
CA ALA A 509 -0.46 -19.97 -24.92
C ALA A 509 0.52 -20.94 -25.61
N ALA A 510 1.76 -20.50 -25.83
CA ALA A 510 2.84 -21.33 -26.36
C ALA A 510 3.45 -22.28 -25.31
N LYS A 511 2.91 -22.33 -24.08
CA LYS A 511 3.35 -23.21 -22.97
C LYS A 511 4.85 -23.14 -22.70
N GLN A 512 5.41 -21.94 -22.81
CA GLN A 512 6.84 -21.71 -22.60
C GLN A 512 7.18 -21.63 -21.09
N PRO A 513 8.46 -21.82 -20.71
CA PRO A 513 8.89 -21.80 -19.31
C PRO A 513 8.52 -20.50 -18.57
N LEU A 514 8.25 -20.62 -17.27
CA LEU A 514 7.92 -19.52 -16.37
C LEU A 514 8.84 -19.54 -15.14
N ASP A 515 9.07 -18.37 -14.54
CA ASP A 515 9.77 -18.21 -13.26
C ASP A 515 8.96 -17.24 -12.36
N ALA A 516 9.26 -17.27 -11.07
CA ALA A 516 8.74 -16.32 -10.07
C ALA A 516 9.87 -15.71 -9.21
N ARG A 517 11.13 -16.13 -9.43
CA ARG A 517 12.30 -15.61 -8.72
C ARG A 517 12.73 -14.29 -9.34
N LEU A 518 12.84 -13.25 -8.52
CA LEU A 518 13.32 -11.94 -8.96
C LEU A 518 14.80 -12.01 -9.35
N PRO A 519 15.19 -11.59 -10.56
CA PRO A 519 16.59 -11.64 -10.98
C PRO A 519 17.42 -10.58 -10.25
N ARG A 520 18.68 -10.93 -9.96
CA ARG A 520 19.66 -9.96 -9.47
C ARG A 520 20.05 -9.02 -10.61
N VAL A 521 19.99 -7.72 -10.35
CA VAL A 521 20.43 -6.69 -11.30
C VAL A 521 21.74 -6.10 -10.84
N VAL A 522 22.72 -6.08 -11.74
CA VAL A 522 23.99 -5.37 -11.54
C VAL A 522 23.94 -4.13 -12.42
N PRO A 523 23.95 -2.90 -11.85
CA PRO A 523 23.90 -1.70 -12.65
C PRO A 523 25.06 -1.60 -13.64
N SER A 524 24.76 -1.10 -14.84
CA SER A 524 25.73 -0.84 -15.91
C SER A 524 26.04 0.66 -16.00
N ARG A 525 26.84 1.05 -17.00
CA ARG A 525 27.00 2.45 -17.42
C ARG A 525 26.47 2.61 -18.84
N TYR A 526 25.23 3.10 -18.96
CA TYR A 526 24.63 3.40 -20.25
C TYR A 526 24.99 4.84 -20.68
N PRO A 527 25.51 5.06 -21.90
CA PRO A 527 25.89 6.38 -22.38
C PRO A 527 24.66 7.26 -22.65
N VAL A 528 24.77 8.54 -22.34
CA VAL A 528 23.74 9.52 -22.69
C VAL A 528 23.88 9.87 -24.17
N SER A 529 22.83 9.59 -24.95
CA SER A 529 22.75 10.06 -26.34
C SER A 529 22.46 11.56 -26.36
N SER A 530 23.13 12.30 -27.25
CA SER A 530 22.86 13.71 -27.51
C SER A 530 21.99 13.94 -28.76
N LYS A 531 21.58 12.87 -29.45
CA LYS A 531 20.85 12.95 -30.72
C LYS A 531 19.40 12.52 -30.52
N ASP A 532 18.48 13.46 -30.74
CA ASP A 532 17.06 13.21 -30.91
C ASP A 532 16.64 13.82 -32.24
N ASP A 533 16.63 13.01 -33.30
CA ASP A 533 16.42 13.43 -34.69
C ASP A 533 15.00 13.11 -35.21
N PHE A 534 14.18 12.48 -34.37
CA PHE A 534 12.83 12.05 -34.72
C PHE A 534 11.75 12.76 -33.91
N THR A 535 12.02 13.25 -32.69
CA THR A 535 11.03 14.01 -31.91
C THR A 535 10.83 15.41 -32.50
N VAL A 536 9.58 15.81 -32.68
CA VAL A 536 9.22 17.15 -33.18
C VAL A 536 8.35 17.89 -32.17
N ASP A 537 8.47 19.21 -32.13
CA ASP A 537 7.63 20.10 -31.31
C ASP A 537 6.40 20.62 -32.07
N TYR A 538 5.52 21.31 -31.36
CA TYR A 538 4.30 21.87 -31.95
C TYR A 538 4.60 22.89 -33.08
N GLN A 539 5.74 23.60 -33.03
CA GLN A 539 6.11 24.59 -34.06
C GLN A 539 6.43 23.90 -35.38
N ARG A 540 7.16 22.79 -35.32
CA ARG A 540 7.47 21.97 -36.49
C ARG A 540 6.20 21.35 -37.07
N VAL A 541 5.27 20.90 -36.22
CA VAL A 541 3.96 20.38 -36.66
C VAL A 541 3.12 21.48 -37.32
N LEU A 542 3.06 22.68 -36.74
CA LEU A 542 2.35 23.83 -37.31
C LEU A 542 2.91 24.22 -38.67
N LYS A 543 4.24 24.26 -38.82
CA LYS A 543 4.90 24.51 -40.10
C LYS A 543 4.57 23.43 -41.13
N ALA A 544 4.67 22.16 -40.75
CA ALA A 544 4.31 21.02 -41.61
C ALA A 544 2.85 21.09 -42.09
N MET A 545 1.93 21.48 -41.21
CA MET A 545 0.51 21.67 -41.50
C MET A 545 0.28 22.82 -42.51
N GLN A 546 0.98 23.95 -42.33
CA GLN A 546 0.86 25.11 -43.21
C GLN A 546 1.45 24.86 -44.60
N GLU A 547 2.61 24.21 -44.67
CA GLU A 547 3.32 23.94 -45.93
C GLU A 547 2.74 22.73 -46.69
N LYS A 548 2.00 21.85 -46.01
CA LYS A 548 1.44 20.59 -46.56
C LYS A 548 2.49 19.69 -47.23
N THR A 549 3.74 19.78 -46.77
CA THR A 549 4.89 19.01 -47.29
C THR A 549 5.07 17.67 -46.58
N THR A 550 4.42 17.48 -45.43
CA THR A 550 4.57 16.33 -44.54
C THR A 550 3.20 15.77 -44.21
N ILE A 551 3.06 14.44 -44.27
CA ILE A 551 1.81 13.78 -43.85
C ILE A 551 1.74 13.79 -42.33
N ILE A 552 0.65 14.29 -41.76
CA ILE A 552 0.39 14.23 -40.32
C ILE A 552 -0.62 13.10 -40.08
N LEU A 553 -0.23 12.08 -39.34
CA LEU A 553 -1.09 10.96 -38.97
C LEU A 553 -1.59 11.12 -37.54
N ASP A 554 -2.91 11.26 -37.39
CA ASP A 554 -3.60 11.18 -36.10
C ASP A 554 -4.05 9.74 -35.87
N VAL A 555 -3.39 9.05 -34.95
CA VAL A 555 -3.66 7.63 -34.70
C VAL A 555 -4.69 7.40 -33.59
N ARG A 556 -5.37 8.45 -33.12
CA ARG A 556 -6.47 8.31 -32.14
C ARG A 556 -7.68 7.61 -32.78
N PRO A 557 -8.58 7.02 -31.97
CA PRO A 557 -9.86 6.54 -32.47
C PRO A 557 -10.66 7.66 -33.15
N ALA A 558 -11.44 7.31 -34.18
CA ALA A 558 -12.16 8.26 -35.03
C ALA A 558 -13.08 9.21 -34.24
N ASP A 559 -13.71 8.74 -33.16
CA ASP A 559 -14.56 9.58 -32.29
C ASP A 559 -13.82 10.80 -31.73
N TYR A 560 -12.55 10.64 -31.34
CA TYR A 560 -11.73 11.74 -30.81
C TYR A 560 -11.27 12.67 -31.92
N TYR A 561 -10.88 12.11 -33.07
CA TYR A 561 -10.49 12.88 -34.25
C TYR A 561 -11.64 13.78 -34.74
N HIS A 562 -12.86 13.25 -34.84
CA HIS A 562 -14.04 14.01 -35.26
C HIS A 562 -14.58 14.98 -34.20
N GLY A 563 -14.04 14.93 -32.97
CA GLY A 563 -14.50 15.77 -31.85
C GLY A 563 -15.77 15.28 -31.16
N LYS A 564 -16.25 14.06 -31.46
CA LYS A 564 -17.40 13.43 -30.78
C LYS A 564 -17.07 13.07 -29.33
N LYS A 565 -15.79 12.80 -29.03
CA LYS A 565 -15.25 12.61 -27.68
C LYS A 565 -14.05 13.52 -27.46
N THR A 566 -13.85 13.97 -26.23
CA THR A 566 -12.66 14.71 -25.83
C THR A 566 -12.28 14.38 -24.39
N ASP A 567 -10.98 14.18 -24.18
CA ASP A 567 -10.36 14.09 -22.85
C ASP A 567 -9.55 15.37 -22.55
N GLU A 568 -9.55 16.34 -23.48
CA GLU A 568 -8.70 17.54 -23.45
C GLU A 568 -9.56 18.82 -23.55
N ALA A 569 -8.93 19.97 -23.28
CA ALA A 569 -9.60 21.28 -23.26
C ALA A 569 -10.32 21.65 -24.58
N ARG A 570 -9.87 21.11 -25.71
CA ARG A 570 -10.49 21.31 -27.03
C ARG A 570 -10.72 19.97 -27.71
N ALA A 571 -11.93 19.76 -28.19
CA ALA A 571 -12.29 18.62 -29.04
C ALA A 571 -11.82 18.85 -30.49
N GLY A 572 -11.60 17.78 -31.24
CA GLY A 572 -11.21 17.82 -32.65
C GLY A 572 -9.79 17.29 -32.91
N HIS A 573 -9.18 17.75 -33.99
CA HIS A 573 -7.85 17.32 -34.45
C HIS A 573 -7.06 18.46 -35.08
N ILE A 574 -5.77 18.21 -35.33
CA ILE A 574 -4.87 19.11 -36.04
C ILE A 574 -5.36 19.21 -37.49
N PRO A 575 -5.60 20.41 -38.06
CA PRO A 575 -6.02 20.55 -39.45
C PRO A 575 -5.13 19.77 -40.41
N VAL A 576 -5.71 19.26 -41.50
CA VAL A 576 -5.06 18.43 -42.54
C VAL A 576 -4.47 17.09 -42.08
N ALA A 577 -4.50 16.76 -40.78
CA ALA A 577 -4.11 15.44 -40.32
C ALA A 577 -5.02 14.36 -40.90
N ILE A 578 -4.47 13.20 -41.19
CA ILE A 578 -5.21 12.03 -41.67
C ILE A 578 -5.45 11.11 -40.48
N ASN A 579 -6.71 10.78 -40.21
CA ASN A 579 -7.01 9.81 -39.17
C ASN A 579 -6.67 8.40 -39.64
N ARG A 580 -5.77 7.73 -38.89
CA ARG A 580 -5.48 6.31 -39.09
C ARG A 580 -5.32 5.63 -37.72
N PRO A 581 -6.42 5.23 -37.07
CA PRO A 581 -6.42 4.68 -35.72
C PRO A 581 -5.41 3.54 -35.53
N TYR A 582 -4.63 3.57 -34.45
CA TYR A 582 -3.63 2.54 -34.13
C TYR A 582 -4.24 1.13 -33.98
N THR A 583 -5.53 1.04 -33.63
CA THR A 583 -6.25 -0.21 -33.48
C THR A 583 -6.38 -0.99 -34.78
N GLU A 584 -6.33 -0.32 -35.93
CA GLU A 584 -6.39 -0.98 -37.24
C GLU A 584 -5.11 -1.76 -37.59
N ASP A 585 -4.01 -1.57 -36.86
CA ASP A 585 -2.77 -2.33 -37.04
C ASP A 585 -2.78 -3.66 -36.28
N LEU A 586 -3.79 -3.88 -35.44
CA LEU A 586 -3.85 -4.99 -34.50
C LEU A 586 -4.87 -6.05 -34.92
N VAL A 587 -4.60 -7.29 -34.53
CA VAL A 587 -5.54 -8.41 -34.54
C VAL A 587 -5.67 -8.89 -33.10
N LYS A 588 -6.92 -9.02 -32.64
CA LYS A 588 -7.23 -9.65 -31.36
C LYS A 588 -7.58 -11.11 -31.61
N ALA A 589 -6.81 -12.03 -31.03
CA ALA A 589 -7.06 -13.46 -31.10
C ALA A 589 -7.02 -14.02 -29.67
N GLU A 590 -8.15 -14.53 -29.19
CA GLU A 590 -8.29 -15.02 -27.80
C GLU A 590 -7.82 -13.97 -26.76
N GLN A 591 -6.83 -14.32 -25.92
CA GLN A 591 -6.20 -13.44 -24.93
C GLN A 591 -4.92 -12.74 -25.46
N GLN A 592 -4.72 -12.71 -26.78
CA GLN A 592 -3.53 -12.14 -27.41
C GLN A 592 -3.88 -10.92 -28.27
N VAL A 593 -3.09 -9.85 -28.11
CA VAL A 593 -3.12 -8.69 -28.99
C VAL A 593 -1.83 -8.70 -29.81
N ARG A 594 -1.96 -8.91 -31.11
CA ARG A 594 -0.84 -9.06 -32.06
C ARG A 594 -0.89 -7.95 -33.09
N LEU A 595 0.27 -7.53 -33.61
CA LEU A 595 0.32 -6.76 -34.85
C LEU A 595 -0.10 -7.64 -36.03
N LYS A 596 -0.79 -7.05 -37.01
CA LYS A 596 -1.06 -7.67 -38.30
C LYS A 596 0.23 -8.09 -39.00
N PRO A 597 0.18 -9.08 -39.92
CA PRO A 597 1.32 -9.44 -40.75
C PRO A 597 1.92 -8.21 -41.46
N VAL A 598 3.26 -8.17 -41.54
CA VAL A 598 3.99 -7.03 -42.12
C VAL A 598 3.50 -6.67 -43.54
N LYS A 599 3.15 -7.68 -44.35
CA LYS A 599 2.59 -7.48 -45.70
C LYS A 599 1.25 -6.76 -45.69
N GLU A 600 0.37 -7.05 -44.73
CA GLU A 600 -0.92 -6.38 -44.60
C GLU A 600 -0.75 -4.94 -44.10
N LEU A 601 0.17 -4.72 -43.15
CA LEU A 601 0.53 -3.39 -42.69
C LEU A 601 1.10 -2.55 -43.84
N ALA A 602 2.02 -3.11 -44.64
CA ALA A 602 2.58 -2.44 -45.82
C ALA A 602 1.48 -1.97 -46.78
N GLY A 603 0.60 -2.88 -47.20
CA GLY A 603 -0.50 -2.56 -48.11
C GLY A 603 -1.55 -1.60 -47.52
N ALA A 604 -1.65 -1.51 -46.20
CA ALA A 604 -2.51 -0.50 -45.54
C ALA A 604 -1.88 0.90 -45.59
N TYR A 605 -0.59 1.02 -45.27
CA TYR A 605 0.10 2.31 -45.22
C TYR A 605 0.44 2.89 -46.60
N GLU A 606 0.66 2.06 -47.62
CA GLU A 606 0.87 2.48 -49.02
C GLU A 606 -0.33 3.24 -49.62
N LYS A 607 -1.54 3.03 -49.08
CA LYS A 607 -2.76 3.77 -49.50
C LYS A 607 -2.76 5.22 -49.03
N THR A 608 -2.00 5.54 -47.99
CA THR A 608 -1.97 6.86 -47.35
C THR A 608 -0.62 7.56 -47.57
N ILE A 609 0.48 6.82 -47.56
CA ILE A 609 1.83 7.35 -47.68
C ILE A 609 2.43 6.87 -49.00
N SER A 610 2.63 7.83 -49.92
CA SER A 610 3.02 7.59 -51.31
C SER A 610 4.39 6.91 -51.51
N SER A 611 5.33 7.08 -50.58
CA SER A 611 6.68 6.54 -50.65
C SER A 611 7.30 6.39 -49.26
N ARG A 612 8.29 5.50 -49.11
CA ARG A 612 9.08 5.33 -47.87
C ARG A 612 9.93 6.56 -47.51
N ASP A 613 10.18 7.43 -48.48
CA ASP A 613 10.90 8.69 -48.27
C ASP A 613 9.97 9.86 -47.93
N THR A 614 8.65 9.70 -48.07
CA THR A 614 7.67 10.74 -47.72
C THR A 614 7.79 11.07 -46.23
N PRO A 615 7.98 12.35 -45.85
CA PRO A 615 7.98 12.77 -44.45
C PRO A 615 6.62 12.51 -43.79
N VAL A 616 6.64 11.87 -42.62
CA VAL A 616 5.45 11.57 -41.83
C VAL A 616 5.64 12.01 -40.38
N ILE A 617 4.71 12.77 -39.83
CA ILE A 617 4.61 13.06 -38.40
C ILE A 617 3.47 12.20 -37.83
N VAL A 618 3.76 11.40 -36.81
CA VAL A 618 2.78 10.56 -36.13
C VAL A 618 2.46 11.16 -34.75
N HIS A 619 1.19 11.28 -34.42
CA HIS A 619 0.75 11.75 -33.10
C HIS A 619 -0.52 11.05 -32.62
N CYS A 620 -0.76 11.11 -31.32
CA CYS A 620 -2.03 10.71 -30.70
C CYS A 620 -2.45 11.75 -29.65
N ARG A 621 -2.87 11.32 -28.45
CA ARG A 621 -3.14 12.21 -27.32
C ARG A 621 -1.85 12.65 -26.62
N THR A 622 -1.08 11.69 -26.09
CA THR A 622 0.14 11.90 -25.28
C THR A 622 1.33 11.06 -25.78
N GLY A 623 1.36 10.75 -27.08
CA GLY A 623 2.45 10.01 -27.70
C GLY A 623 2.42 8.47 -27.53
N HIS A 624 1.77 7.94 -26.48
CA HIS A 624 1.77 6.50 -26.19
C HIS A 624 1.31 5.62 -27.38
N GLN A 625 0.10 5.82 -27.92
CA GLN A 625 -0.36 5.03 -29.08
C GLN A 625 0.39 5.37 -30.38
N ALA A 626 0.88 6.60 -30.52
CA ALA A 626 1.68 7.03 -31.68
C ALA A 626 3.01 6.26 -31.77
N SER A 627 3.58 5.83 -30.63
CA SER A 627 4.76 4.96 -30.62
C SER A 627 4.54 3.66 -31.42
N GLN A 628 3.31 3.14 -31.45
CA GLN A 628 3.00 1.91 -32.17
C GLN A 628 3.11 2.10 -33.68
N THR A 629 2.45 3.12 -34.21
CA THR A 629 2.52 3.44 -35.64
C THR A 629 3.92 3.89 -36.04
N PHE A 630 4.63 4.64 -35.18
CA PHE A 630 6.04 4.96 -35.39
C PHE A 630 6.88 3.69 -35.57
N PHE A 631 6.73 2.73 -34.66
CA PHE A 631 7.44 1.45 -34.72
C PHE A 631 7.11 0.67 -36.01
N VAL A 632 5.83 0.60 -36.39
CA VAL A 632 5.41 -0.07 -37.63
C VAL A 632 6.08 0.58 -38.86
N LEU A 633 5.94 1.90 -39.02
CA LEU A 633 6.49 2.62 -40.17
C LEU A 633 8.02 2.53 -40.22
N LYS A 634 8.70 2.87 -39.12
CA LYS A 634 10.16 2.99 -39.07
C LYS A 634 10.84 1.62 -39.06
N ARG A 635 10.40 0.70 -38.18
CA ARG A 635 11.12 -0.54 -37.88
C ARG A 635 10.65 -1.75 -38.67
N LEU A 636 9.37 -1.83 -39.02
CA LEU A 636 8.85 -2.98 -39.78
C LEU A 636 8.78 -2.71 -41.28
N LEU A 637 8.42 -1.48 -41.68
CA LEU A 637 8.16 -1.13 -43.09
C LEU A 637 9.31 -0.35 -43.75
N GLY A 638 10.26 0.16 -42.96
CA GLY A 638 11.47 0.83 -43.45
C GLY A 638 11.24 2.26 -43.97
N TYR A 639 10.22 2.98 -43.49
CA TYR A 639 10.06 4.41 -43.77
C TYR A 639 11.21 5.19 -43.14
N LYS A 640 11.83 6.09 -43.90
CA LYS A 640 13.06 6.78 -43.47
C LYS A 640 12.76 8.04 -42.66
N ASN A 641 11.74 8.80 -43.08
CA ASN A 641 11.44 10.14 -42.56
C ASN A 641 10.19 10.11 -41.66
N VAL A 642 10.24 9.33 -40.58
CA VAL A 642 9.16 9.23 -39.59
C VAL A 642 9.53 10.05 -38.36
N TYR A 643 8.66 10.99 -38.00
CA TYR A 643 8.79 11.90 -36.87
C TYR A 643 7.68 11.65 -35.85
N TYR A 644 7.97 11.93 -34.60
CA TYR A 644 7.12 11.65 -33.46
C TYR A 644 6.78 12.94 -32.73
N TYR A 645 5.51 13.34 -32.76
CA TYR A 645 5.03 14.45 -31.96
C TYR A 645 4.55 13.92 -30.60
N ASP A 646 5.49 13.83 -29.66
CA ASP A 646 5.33 13.22 -28.34
C ASP A 646 4.22 13.89 -27.51
N ALA A 647 4.20 15.23 -27.54
CA ALA A 647 3.25 16.05 -26.81
C ALA A 647 1.80 15.90 -27.30
N GLY A 648 1.65 15.53 -28.57
CA GLY A 648 0.39 15.13 -29.18
C GLY A 648 -0.73 16.17 -29.06
N TRP A 649 -1.96 15.64 -29.04
CA TRP A 649 -3.17 16.46 -28.90
C TRP A 649 -3.25 17.18 -27.56
N THR A 650 -2.65 16.66 -26.48
CA THR A 650 -2.68 17.29 -25.16
C THR A 650 -2.02 18.68 -25.20
N GLU A 651 -0.81 18.81 -25.74
CA GLU A 651 -0.19 20.14 -25.91
C GLU A 651 -0.95 20.98 -26.94
N TRP A 652 -1.30 20.38 -28.08
CA TRP A 652 -1.97 21.12 -29.15
C TRP A 652 -3.28 21.74 -28.67
N ALA A 653 -4.13 20.96 -27.98
CA ALA A 653 -5.41 21.41 -27.45
C ALA A 653 -5.27 22.45 -26.34
N ALA A 654 -4.19 22.44 -25.56
CA ALA A 654 -3.94 23.43 -24.51
C ALA A 654 -3.52 24.81 -25.05
N ARG A 655 -2.91 24.86 -26.24
CA ARG A 655 -2.43 26.09 -26.89
C ARG A 655 -3.51 26.77 -27.73
N LEU A 656 -4.23 27.72 -27.13
CA LEU A 656 -5.38 28.41 -27.77
C LEU A 656 -5.04 29.07 -29.12
N GLU A 657 -3.79 29.47 -29.31
CA GLU A 657 -3.27 30.05 -30.55
C GLU A 657 -3.18 29.07 -31.72
N LEU A 658 -3.17 27.76 -31.45
CA LEU A 658 -3.07 26.73 -32.48
C LEU A 658 -4.44 26.39 -33.09
N PRO A 659 -4.51 26.20 -34.42
CA PRO A 659 -5.77 25.95 -35.10
C PRO A 659 -6.29 24.54 -34.84
N VAL A 660 -7.60 24.40 -34.81
CA VAL A 660 -8.31 23.13 -34.65
C VAL A 660 -9.26 22.96 -35.83
N ALA A 661 -9.28 21.77 -36.42
CA ALA A 661 -10.19 21.49 -37.51
C ALA A 661 -11.65 21.55 -37.02
N PRO A 662 -12.59 22.10 -37.82
CA PRO A 662 -13.99 22.16 -37.44
C PRO A 662 -14.56 20.75 -37.25
N MET A 663 -15.50 20.61 -36.30
CA MET A 663 -16.15 19.33 -36.04
C MET A 663 -16.87 18.85 -37.30
N MET A 664 -16.54 17.63 -37.74
CA MET A 664 -17.20 17.02 -38.89
C MET A 664 -18.51 16.39 -38.42
N ASN A 665 -19.64 17.06 -38.71
CA ASN A 665 -20.96 16.45 -38.62
C ASN A 665 -21.14 15.49 -39.81
N LYS A 666 -20.71 14.24 -39.63
CA LYS A 666 -21.17 13.11 -40.43
C LYS A 666 -21.68 11.99 -39.54
#